data_AF-A0AAD6ICZ4-F1
#
_entry.id   AF-A0AAD6ICZ4-F1
#
_cell.length_a   1.000
_cell.length_b   1.000
_cell.length_c   1.000
_cell.angle_alpha   90.00
_cell.angle_beta   90.00
_cell.angle_gamma   90.00
#
_symmetry.space_group_name_H-M   'P 1'
#
loop_
_entity.id
_entity.type
_entity.pdbx_description
1 polymer ?
#
loop_
_entity_poly.entity_id
_entity_poly.type
_entity_poly.pdbx_seq_one_letter_code
_entity_poly.pdbx_strand_id
1 'polypeptide(L)'
;MATIAPPPSPTLSELPLEQLSLYYVIDSCLSSILVFYGAVSTANATVSSSRIQAHIFTTAGFQSYPRITVSPAAPVYAAVNHLPRDKQGDEVCRGLAVSMLRYFAELSEPVKQRLTGVARAGRPGKPPKMFDEMHAADLANRMAKVDDPTEIIRDIRSAYQERKVPWIDIDVVLPADTIQPSKRRESAGSDMEASQDPQFGPYTPLIEALGDPMFLPTSRLKRAPSQPTNVSKSRTFARSQKEALRLTMCELVDTEERYVAKLYSLVHEVADEFRQKAHERRPSSTSPSEEALAALFPPCLNDILSINLGFLDVIRQVLDETEKDAITDIGHDTELPSTRGRSRDTKDALGAVAFAKALLEWLPRFSEPYKDYMRAHTGFTQTLNSFMKDRDSSFSRRVYETGEQRLRSLLMEPVQRLPRYSLLIDTMTGSLPLVHPAVRTLLKARDIVKDICALDNDSPSSHAQGLERLRELVTGWPVKTFPEGRLITAVDFNEITPPYNLDTQSSGPNAGILLLYKNCLVLLAKPAESKSTARALLADIDNAASPTADMSMSLPQSELQVAKVLEFHKVRCMQSTCGRMLFVLPIASNTIPADINTPSDLLALELTAMYEGRANRLIEEISKAKIEGRFPESEREGGKWSLRSPTGLASNVGILACVCEYGQSPTLSQDYSSQIRVVFDTSKAACGQILKSTNLEVVISISPPNGDQYRLDIETVVGSGSTDLITVDTFVPTLSRRLQYLLSPLHSPRNPILTEPLVHSNFETLRYIASSLITQVKSSRGFRPPSPTKLISNLLGVVVTMSQH
;
A
#
# COMPACT_ATOMS: atom_id res chain seq x y z
N MET A 1 -11.02 34.22 -14.45
CA MET A 1 -12.35 33.66 -14.13
C MET A 1 -12.14 32.34 -13.43
N ALA A 2 -12.40 32.27 -12.12
CA ALA A 2 -12.37 31.00 -11.41
C ALA A 2 -13.53 30.15 -11.92
N THR A 3 -13.23 29.11 -12.70
CA THR A 3 -14.21 28.09 -13.06
C THR A 3 -14.60 27.40 -11.76
N ILE A 4 -15.72 27.84 -11.16
CA ILE A 4 -16.34 27.19 -10.02
C ILE A 4 -16.54 25.75 -10.45
N ALA A 5 -15.81 24.83 -9.81
CA ALA A 5 -15.95 23.40 -10.08
C ALA A 5 -17.43 23.04 -9.89
N PRO A 6 -18.02 22.23 -10.78
CA PRO A 6 -19.38 21.75 -10.57
C PRO A 6 -19.46 21.10 -9.18
N PRO A 7 -20.57 21.29 -8.44
CA PRO A 7 -20.75 20.66 -7.14
C PRO A 7 -20.54 19.15 -7.27
N PRO A 8 -19.95 18.49 -6.25
CA PRO A 8 -19.76 17.06 -6.28
C PRO A 8 -21.09 16.35 -6.53
N SER A 9 -21.08 15.35 -7.40
CA SER A 9 -22.24 14.47 -7.61
C SER A 9 -22.68 13.91 -6.27
N PRO A 10 -23.99 13.87 -5.95
CA PRO A 10 -24.48 13.34 -4.68
C PRO A 10 -23.99 11.90 -4.48
N THR A 11 -23.52 11.60 -3.28
CA THR A 11 -23.07 10.23 -2.96
C THR A 11 -24.27 9.30 -2.92
N LEU A 12 -24.09 8.02 -3.26
CA LEU A 12 -25.19 7.04 -3.27
C LEU A 12 -25.92 6.96 -1.91
N SER A 13 -25.19 7.14 -0.81
CA SER A 13 -25.73 7.14 0.55
C SER A 13 -26.74 8.27 0.80
N GLU A 14 -26.61 9.40 0.11
CA GLU A 14 -27.46 10.59 0.23
C GLU A 14 -28.73 10.51 -0.63
N LEU A 15 -28.84 9.51 -1.51
CA LEU A 15 -29.98 9.41 -2.44
C LEU A 15 -31.22 8.84 -1.74
N PRO A 16 -32.40 9.45 -1.92
CA PRO A 16 -33.64 9.00 -1.30
C PRO A 16 -34.29 7.85 -2.08
N LEU A 17 -33.54 6.76 -2.31
CA LEU A 17 -33.98 5.66 -3.18
C LEU A 17 -35.29 5.00 -2.69
N GLU A 18 -35.52 4.98 -1.37
CA GLU A 18 -36.71 4.42 -0.73
C GLU A 18 -37.99 5.22 -1.04
N GLN A 19 -37.86 6.49 -1.45
CA GLN A 19 -38.98 7.37 -1.81
C GLN A 19 -39.32 7.30 -3.31
N LEU A 20 -38.55 6.55 -4.10
CA LEU A 20 -38.65 6.50 -5.55
C LEU A 20 -39.24 5.17 -6.03
N SER A 21 -39.90 5.21 -7.18
CA SER A 21 -40.37 4.00 -7.84
C SER A 21 -39.23 3.38 -8.67
N LEU A 22 -38.96 2.10 -8.44
CA LEU A 22 -37.95 1.35 -9.20
C LEU A 22 -38.57 0.75 -10.47
N TYR A 23 -37.93 1.01 -11.60
CA TYR A 23 -38.25 0.42 -12.91
C TYR A 23 -37.09 -0.44 -13.39
N TYR A 24 -37.41 -1.59 -13.99
CA TYR A 24 -36.45 -2.57 -14.47
C TYR A 24 -36.70 -2.96 -15.93
N VAL A 25 -35.63 -3.11 -16.71
CA VAL A 25 -35.68 -3.65 -18.08
C VAL A 25 -34.39 -4.42 -18.41
N ILE A 26 -34.52 -5.41 -19.30
CA ILE A 26 -33.38 -6.15 -19.87
C ILE A 26 -33.10 -5.65 -21.28
N ASP A 27 -31.85 -5.26 -21.53
CA ASP A 27 -31.33 -4.82 -22.81
C ASP A 27 -30.25 -5.78 -23.34
N SER A 28 -30.11 -5.83 -24.66
CA SER A 28 -29.08 -6.63 -25.33
C SER A 28 -27.64 -6.12 -25.13
N CYS A 29 -27.46 -4.83 -24.83
CA CYS A 29 -26.14 -4.21 -24.69
C CYS A 29 -25.83 -3.91 -23.22
N LEU A 30 -26.80 -3.33 -22.52
CA LEU A 30 -26.67 -2.89 -21.13
C LEU A 30 -27.05 -3.97 -20.11
N SER A 31 -27.39 -5.18 -20.58
CA SER A 31 -27.91 -6.31 -19.79
C SER A 31 -29.09 -5.92 -18.90
N SER A 32 -28.89 -5.67 -17.61
CA SER A 32 -29.93 -5.27 -16.66
C SER A 32 -29.86 -3.77 -16.40
N ILE A 33 -30.98 -3.08 -16.56
CA ILE A 33 -31.11 -1.64 -16.34
C ILE A 33 -32.08 -1.42 -15.19
N LEU A 34 -31.65 -0.67 -14.17
CA LEU A 34 -32.46 -0.26 -13.03
C LEU A 34 -32.57 1.26 -13.01
N VAL A 35 -33.79 1.78 -12.94
CA VAL A 35 -34.06 3.22 -12.91
C VAL A 35 -34.96 3.55 -11.73
N PHE A 36 -34.41 4.27 -10.75
CA PHE A 36 -35.22 4.89 -9.70
C PHE A 36 -35.77 6.21 -10.22
N TYR A 37 -37.08 6.36 -10.21
CA TYR A 37 -37.79 7.51 -10.77
C TYR A 37 -38.73 8.13 -9.74
N GLY A 38 -38.79 9.47 -9.74
CA GLY A 38 -39.79 10.22 -8.97
C GLY A 38 -40.00 11.64 -9.49
N ALA A 39 -41.15 12.23 -9.18
CA ALA A 39 -41.43 13.62 -9.47
C ALA A 39 -40.71 14.54 -8.46
N VAL A 40 -40.31 15.74 -8.90
CA VAL A 40 -39.72 16.78 -8.04
C VAL A 40 -40.71 17.92 -7.91
N SER A 41 -41.28 18.10 -6.71
CA SER A 41 -42.21 19.20 -6.43
C SER A 41 -41.48 20.54 -6.45
N THR A 42 -41.88 21.45 -7.34
CA THR A 42 -41.43 22.86 -7.31
C THR A 42 -42.60 23.78 -7.66
N ALA A 43 -42.69 24.91 -6.98
CA ALA A 43 -43.80 25.89 -7.11
C ALA A 43 -44.00 26.51 -8.51
N ASN A 44 -43.06 26.30 -9.45
CA ASN A 44 -43.06 26.90 -10.79
C ASN A 44 -43.24 25.87 -11.93
N ALA A 45 -43.92 24.74 -11.68
CA ALA A 45 -44.23 23.79 -12.75
C ALA A 45 -45.23 24.43 -13.74
N THR A 46 -44.86 24.55 -15.01
CA THR A 46 -45.78 24.96 -16.08
C THR A 46 -46.55 23.76 -16.58
N VAL A 47 -47.77 23.97 -17.11
CA VAL A 47 -48.63 22.90 -17.67
C VAL A 47 -47.93 22.09 -18.79
N SER A 48 -46.87 22.64 -19.39
CA SER A 48 -46.10 22.05 -20.50
C SER A 48 -44.75 21.41 -20.11
N SER A 49 -44.31 21.52 -18.85
CA SER A 49 -43.02 20.95 -18.43
C SER A 49 -43.09 20.32 -17.04
N SER A 50 -42.62 19.07 -16.94
CA SER A 50 -42.51 18.36 -15.67
C SER A 50 -41.06 18.30 -15.21
N ARG A 51 -40.85 18.21 -13.89
CA ARG A 51 -39.52 18.05 -13.29
C ARG A 51 -39.47 16.71 -12.57
N ILE A 52 -38.44 15.95 -12.89
CA ILE A 52 -38.25 14.58 -12.39
C ILE A 52 -36.86 14.44 -11.79
N GLN A 53 -36.70 13.42 -10.98
CA GLN A 53 -35.42 12.88 -10.57
C GLN A 53 -35.31 11.44 -11.08
N ALA A 54 -34.11 11.07 -11.51
CA ALA A 54 -33.84 9.74 -12.04
C ALA A 54 -32.43 9.29 -11.64
N HIS A 55 -32.30 8.07 -11.12
CA HIS A 55 -31.02 7.45 -10.80
C HIS A 55 -30.91 6.14 -11.55
N ILE A 56 -29.93 6.04 -12.44
CA ILE A 56 -29.84 4.99 -13.45
C ILE A 56 -28.61 4.13 -13.17
N PHE A 57 -28.82 2.82 -13.03
CA PHE A 57 -27.79 1.81 -12.86
C PHE A 57 -27.80 0.88 -14.08
N THR A 58 -26.65 0.79 -14.74
CA THR A 58 -26.44 -0.09 -15.89
C THR A 58 -25.02 -0.66 -15.85
N THR A 59 -24.71 -1.59 -16.76
CA THR A 59 -23.34 -2.10 -16.96
C THR A 59 -22.34 -0.99 -17.31
N ALA A 60 -22.78 0.05 -18.01
CA ALA A 60 -21.97 1.24 -18.32
C ALA A 60 -21.59 2.07 -17.08
N GLY A 61 -22.25 1.84 -15.94
CA GLY A 61 -22.04 2.57 -14.71
C GLY A 61 -23.31 3.18 -14.14
N PHE A 62 -23.12 3.97 -13.10
CA PHE A 62 -24.15 4.66 -12.35
C PHE A 62 -24.14 6.16 -12.67
N GLN A 63 -25.31 6.73 -12.93
CA GLN A 63 -25.49 8.18 -13.03
C GLN A 63 -26.74 8.64 -12.27
N SER A 64 -26.59 9.77 -11.59
CA SER A 64 -27.60 10.34 -10.70
C SER A 64 -28.06 11.69 -11.22
N TYR A 65 -29.36 11.83 -11.44
CA TYR A 65 -29.99 13.07 -11.87
C TYR A 65 -31.00 13.55 -10.82
N PRO A 66 -30.57 14.36 -9.85
CA PRO A 66 -31.49 14.91 -8.84
C PRO A 66 -32.54 15.86 -9.43
N ARG A 67 -32.29 16.37 -10.65
CA ARG A 67 -33.24 17.23 -11.38
C ARG A 67 -33.07 17.12 -12.89
N ILE A 68 -34.13 16.73 -13.58
CA ILE A 68 -34.27 16.76 -15.03
C ILE A 68 -35.55 17.53 -15.35
N THR A 69 -35.50 18.43 -16.33
CA THR A 69 -36.70 19.09 -16.86
C THR A 69 -37.13 18.35 -18.12
N VAL A 70 -38.34 17.80 -18.11
CA VAL A 70 -38.98 17.17 -19.27
C VAL A 70 -39.76 18.27 -19.99
N SER A 71 -39.22 18.73 -21.12
CA SER A 71 -39.82 19.78 -21.94
C SER A 71 -39.70 19.43 -23.42
N PRO A 72 -40.74 19.61 -24.24
CA PRO A 72 -40.69 19.40 -25.69
C PRO A 72 -39.60 20.22 -26.40
N ALA A 73 -39.14 21.33 -25.81
CA ALA A 73 -38.07 22.15 -26.36
C ALA A 73 -36.66 21.58 -26.13
N ALA A 74 -36.51 20.59 -25.22
CA ALA A 74 -35.20 20.01 -24.93
C ALA A 74 -34.83 18.95 -25.99
N PRO A 75 -33.56 18.88 -26.45
CA PRO A 75 -33.13 17.87 -27.43
C PRO A 75 -33.40 16.43 -26.97
N VAL A 76 -33.27 16.17 -25.67
CA VAL A 76 -33.54 14.85 -25.05
C VAL A 76 -35.03 14.44 -25.08
N TYR A 77 -35.95 15.34 -25.46
CA TYR A 77 -37.36 15.01 -25.65
C TYR A 77 -37.60 14.21 -26.94
N ALA A 78 -36.64 14.18 -27.87
CA ALA A 78 -36.80 13.46 -29.12
C ALA A 78 -37.10 11.95 -28.92
N ALA A 79 -36.61 11.33 -27.85
CA ALA A 79 -36.98 9.96 -27.46
C ALA A 79 -38.48 9.79 -27.20
N VAL A 80 -39.19 10.81 -26.69
CA VAL A 80 -40.63 10.74 -26.44
C VAL A 80 -41.41 10.59 -27.75
N ASN A 81 -40.96 11.23 -28.82
CA ASN A 81 -41.63 11.17 -30.13
C ASN A 81 -41.60 9.75 -30.72
N HIS A 82 -40.69 8.89 -30.25
CA HIS A 82 -40.55 7.50 -30.66
C HIS A 82 -41.30 6.51 -29.76
N LEU A 83 -41.95 6.96 -28.68
CA LEU A 83 -42.82 6.11 -27.87
C LEU A 83 -44.14 5.79 -28.61
N PRO A 84 -44.80 4.66 -28.29
CA PRO A 84 -46.18 4.40 -28.71
C PRO A 84 -47.13 5.54 -28.33
N ARG A 85 -48.10 5.88 -29.19
CA ARG A 85 -48.98 7.06 -29.01
C ARG A 85 -49.74 7.06 -27.68
N ASP A 86 -50.13 5.88 -27.21
CA ASP A 86 -50.77 5.65 -25.91
C ASP A 86 -49.85 6.00 -24.73
N LYS A 87 -48.53 5.77 -24.88
CA LYS A 87 -47.52 6.06 -23.84
C LYS A 87 -46.91 7.46 -23.93
N GLN A 88 -47.09 8.17 -25.04
CA GLN A 88 -46.68 9.57 -25.15
C GLN A 88 -47.46 10.49 -24.19
N GLY A 89 -48.67 10.08 -23.77
CA GLY A 89 -49.47 10.80 -22.77
C GLY A 89 -49.06 10.50 -21.32
N ASP A 90 -48.33 9.42 -21.06
CA ASP A 90 -47.92 9.00 -19.71
C ASP A 90 -46.67 9.78 -19.26
N GLU A 91 -46.79 10.52 -18.15
CA GLU A 91 -45.69 11.30 -17.58
C GLU A 91 -44.50 10.45 -17.17
N VAL A 92 -44.75 9.23 -16.70
CA VAL A 92 -43.71 8.28 -16.28
C VAL A 92 -42.94 7.81 -17.50
N CYS A 93 -43.63 7.29 -18.53
CA CYS A 93 -42.97 6.83 -19.75
C CYS A 93 -42.18 7.95 -20.44
N ARG A 94 -42.74 9.17 -20.50
CA ARG A 94 -42.01 10.35 -21.02
C ARG A 94 -40.74 10.62 -20.20
N GLY A 95 -40.88 10.63 -18.88
CA GLY A 95 -39.76 10.89 -17.98
C GLY A 95 -38.65 9.83 -18.07
N LEU A 96 -39.01 8.56 -18.15
CA LEU A 96 -38.07 7.45 -18.33
C LEU A 96 -37.34 7.54 -19.68
N ALA A 97 -38.05 7.81 -20.78
CA ALA A 97 -37.45 7.97 -22.10
C ALA A 97 -36.44 9.14 -22.16
N VAL A 98 -36.82 10.30 -21.60
CA VAL A 98 -35.92 11.47 -21.50
C VAL A 98 -34.70 11.16 -20.63
N SER A 99 -34.89 10.47 -19.51
CA SER A 99 -33.80 10.12 -18.59
C SER A 99 -32.80 9.17 -19.24
N MET A 100 -33.28 8.17 -20.00
CA MET A 100 -32.42 7.22 -20.72
C MET A 100 -31.65 7.89 -21.87
N LEU A 101 -32.29 8.77 -22.64
CA LEU A 101 -31.58 9.48 -23.71
C LEU A 101 -30.52 10.43 -23.15
N ARG A 102 -30.81 11.10 -22.03
CA ARG A 102 -29.82 11.91 -21.31
C ARG A 102 -28.63 11.06 -20.85
N TYR A 103 -28.90 9.90 -20.26
CA TYR A 103 -27.87 8.95 -19.86
C TYR A 103 -26.97 8.55 -21.03
N PHE A 104 -27.55 8.21 -22.18
CA PHE A 104 -26.79 7.86 -23.40
C PHE A 104 -25.93 9.01 -23.94
N ALA A 105 -26.39 10.25 -23.84
CA ALA A 105 -25.62 11.42 -24.24
C ALA A 105 -24.38 11.63 -23.37
N GLU A 106 -24.44 11.29 -22.08
CA GLU A 106 -23.36 11.49 -21.11
C GLU A 106 -22.38 10.30 -21.00
N LEU A 107 -22.68 9.16 -21.64
CA LEU A 107 -21.77 8.01 -21.72
C LEU A 107 -20.50 8.35 -22.52
N SER A 108 -19.34 7.95 -22.00
CA SER A 108 -18.06 8.12 -22.68
C SER A 108 -17.94 7.22 -23.91
N GLU A 109 -17.18 7.68 -24.90
CA GLU A 109 -16.96 6.95 -26.14
C GLU A 109 -16.32 5.56 -25.93
N PRO A 110 -15.31 5.37 -25.05
CA PRO A 110 -14.76 4.04 -24.75
C PRO A 110 -15.81 3.04 -24.24
N VAL A 111 -16.75 3.50 -23.39
CA VAL A 111 -17.83 2.66 -22.85
C VAL A 111 -18.80 2.25 -23.96
N LYS A 112 -19.21 3.21 -24.80
CA LYS A 112 -20.10 2.94 -25.95
C LYS A 112 -19.47 1.93 -26.90
N GLN A 113 -18.19 2.09 -27.23
CA GLN A 113 -17.46 1.17 -28.10
C GLN A 113 -17.37 -0.23 -27.50
N ARG A 114 -17.06 -0.35 -26.21
CA ARG A 114 -16.97 -1.66 -25.55
C ARG A 114 -18.31 -2.38 -25.52
N LEU A 115 -19.38 -1.70 -25.09
CA LEU A 115 -20.72 -2.30 -25.03
C LEU A 115 -21.24 -2.71 -26.41
N THR A 116 -20.97 -1.88 -27.43
CA THR A 116 -21.31 -2.22 -28.82
C THR A 116 -20.52 -3.44 -29.30
N GLY A 117 -19.24 -3.55 -28.93
CA GLY A 117 -18.41 -4.72 -29.24
C GLY A 117 -18.94 -6.02 -28.63
N VAL A 118 -19.30 -6.00 -27.34
CA VAL A 118 -19.90 -7.14 -26.63
C VAL A 118 -21.23 -7.55 -27.27
N ALA A 119 -22.09 -6.59 -27.58
CA ALA A 119 -23.39 -6.86 -28.21
C ALA A 119 -23.25 -7.44 -29.63
N ARG A 120 -22.22 -7.04 -30.39
CA ARG A 120 -21.91 -7.57 -31.72
C ARG A 120 -21.36 -9.00 -31.68
N ALA A 121 -20.52 -9.32 -30.69
CA ALA A 121 -19.97 -10.68 -30.54
C ALA A 121 -21.07 -11.74 -30.32
N GLY A 122 -22.21 -11.34 -29.73
CA GLY A 122 -23.35 -12.22 -29.50
C GLY A 122 -24.33 -12.39 -30.67
N ARG A 123 -24.18 -11.67 -31.81
CA ARG A 123 -25.15 -11.73 -32.94
C ARG A 123 -24.48 -11.55 -34.32
N PRO A 124 -24.65 -12.49 -35.26
CA PRO A 124 -24.27 -12.27 -36.66
C PRO A 124 -25.34 -11.41 -37.37
N GLY A 125 -25.07 -10.12 -37.64
CA GLY A 125 -26.01 -9.24 -38.38
C GLY A 125 -25.64 -7.74 -38.37
N LYS A 126 -26.46 -6.90 -39.03
CA LYS A 126 -26.32 -5.43 -38.97
C LYS A 126 -26.49 -4.97 -37.52
N PRO A 127 -25.57 -4.11 -37.00
CA PRO A 127 -25.69 -3.63 -35.62
C PRO A 127 -26.98 -2.79 -35.49
N PRO A 128 -27.80 -3.04 -34.45
CA PRO A 128 -28.85 -2.10 -34.06
C PRO A 128 -28.28 -0.67 -33.96
N LYS A 129 -29.08 0.34 -34.29
CA LYS A 129 -28.75 1.71 -33.87
C LYS A 129 -28.87 1.72 -32.35
N MET A 130 -27.74 1.90 -31.67
CA MET A 130 -27.63 1.83 -30.21
C MET A 130 -27.35 3.22 -29.66
N PHE A 131 -27.82 3.45 -28.43
CA PHE A 131 -27.63 4.72 -27.71
C PHE A 131 -28.26 5.95 -28.40
N ASP A 132 -29.30 5.74 -29.20
CA ASP A 132 -30.05 6.80 -29.88
C ASP A 132 -31.46 7.01 -29.27
N GLU A 133 -32.20 7.93 -29.85
CA GLU A 133 -33.55 8.34 -29.42
C GLU A 133 -34.54 7.16 -29.50
N MET A 134 -34.41 6.30 -30.52
CA MET A 134 -35.25 5.12 -30.70
C MET A 134 -34.97 4.06 -29.63
N HIS A 135 -33.69 3.81 -29.33
CA HIS A 135 -33.28 2.87 -28.29
C HIS A 135 -33.80 3.30 -26.92
N ALA A 136 -33.67 4.59 -26.57
CA ALA A 136 -34.18 5.11 -25.30
C ALA A 136 -35.70 4.95 -25.17
N ALA A 137 -36.44 5.16 -26.26
CA ALA A 137 -37.89 4.98 -26.31
C ALA A 137 -38.30 3.50 -26.15
N ASP A 138 -37.64 2.58 -26.83
CA ASP A 138 -37.91 1.14 -26.70
C ASP A 138 -37.71 0.64 -25.26
N LEU A 139 -36.61 1.07 -24.62
CA LEU A 139 -36.33 0.71 -23.23
C LEU A 139 -37.42 1.24 -22.28
N ALA A 140 -37.76 2.53 -22.38
CA ALA A 140 -38.80 3.13 -21.55
C ALA A 140 -40.18 2.47 -21.76
N ASN A 141 -40.48 2.04 -23.00
CA ASN A 141 -41.70 1.29 -23.30
C ASN A 141 -41.75 -0.10 -22.64
N ARG A 142 -40.59 -0.76 -22.49
CA ARG A 142 -40.45 -2.11 -21.94
C ARG A 142 -40.19 -2.17 -20.43
N MET A 143 -39.91 -1.04 -19.80
CA MET A 143 -39.66 -0.96 -18.35
C MET A 143 -40.89 -1.40 -17.54
N ALA A 144 -40.65 -2.30 -16.58
CA ALA A 144 -41.65 -2.76 -15.62
C ALA A 144 -41.35 -2.18 -14.24
N LYS A 145 -42.39 -1.74 -13.52
CA LYS A 145 -42.26 -1.28 -12.13
C LYS A 145 -42.04 -2.50 -11.22
N VAL A 146 -41.14 -2.35 -10.25
CA VAL A 146 -40.87 -3.34 -9.20
C VAL A 146 -41.69 -3.00 -7.96
N ASP A 147 -42.41 -3.98 -7.40
CA ASP A 147 -43.34 -3.76 -6.28
C ASP A 147 -42.63 -3.60 -4.92
N ASP A 148 -41.60 -4.40 -4.64
CA ASP A 148 -40.79 -4.31 -3.40
C ASP A 148 -39.30 -4.14 -3.72
N PRO A 149 -38.77 -2.90 -3.68
CA PRO A 149 -37.38 -2.62 -3.99
C PRO A 149 -36.44 -2.70 -2.77
N THR A 150 -36.92 -3.07 -1.57
CA THR A 150 -36.16 -2.90 -0.31
C THR A 150 -34.82 -3.66 -0.29
N GLU A 151 -34.83 -4.94 -0.64
CA GLU A 151 -33.60 -5.77 -0.73
C GLU A 151 -32.66 -5.26 -1.82
N ILE A 152 -33.22 -4.83 -2.96
CA ILE A 152 -32.45 -4.31 -4.10
C ILE A 152 -31.75 -3.00 -3.73
N ILE A 153 -32.43 -2.11 -3.00
CA ILE A 153 -31.84 -0.86 -2.52
C ILE A 153 -30.66 -1.16 -1.58
N ARG A 154 -30.79 -2.14 -0.68
CA ARG A 154 -29.70 -2.58 0.20
C ARG A 154 -28.50 -3.08 -0.62
N ASP A 155 -28.74 -3.96 -1.59
CA ASP A 155 -27.69 -4.57 -2.40
C ASP A 155 -27.00 -3.53 -3.31
N ILE A 156 -27.75 -2.58 -3.88
CA ILE A 156 -27.20 -1.46 -4.66
C ILE A 156 -26.34 -0.55 -3.79
N ARG A 157 -26.83 -0.17 -2.60
CA ARG A 157 -26.10 0.67 -1.64
C ARG A 157 -24.76 0.03 -1.24
N SER A 158 -24.75 -1.30 -1.06
CA SER A 158 -23.55 -2.07 -0.78
C SER A 158 -22.61 -2.11 -1.99
N ALA A 159 -23.11 -2.46 -3.18
CA ALA A 159 -22.25 -2.72 -4.34
C ALA A 159 -21.60 -1.46 -4.93
N TYR A 160 -22.33 -0.34 -4.92
CA TYR A 160 -21.91 0.96 -5.46
C TYR A 160 -21.47 1.93 -4.36
N GLN A 161 -21.06 1.42 -3.19
CA GLN A 161 -20.46 2.24 -2.14
C GLN A 161 -19.26 3.04 -2.69
N GLU A 162 -19.10 4.27 -2.20
CA GLU A 162 -17.98 5.13 -2.58
C GLU A 162 -16.63 4.43 -2.31
N ARG A 163 -15.79 4.36 -3.35
CA ARG A 163 -14.44 3.79 -3.28
C ARG A 163 -13.43 4.93 -3.24
N LYS A 164 -12.64 4.99 -2.17
CA LYS A 164 -11.67 6.06 -1.94
C LYS A 164 -10.28 5.61 -2.34
N VAL A 165 -9.48 6.54 -2.89
CA VAL A 165 -8.06 6.35 -3.17
C VAL A 165 -7.28 7.15 -2.14
N PRO A 166 -6.76 6.50 -1.08
CA PRO A 166 -6.19 7.22 0.05
C PRO A 166 -4.76 7.70 -0.19
N TRP A 167 -4.03 7.11 -1.14
CA TRP A 167 -2.66 7.49 -1.48
C TRP A 167 -2.47 7.63 -2.98
N ILE A 168 -1.75 8.68 -3.38
CA ILE A 168 -1.38 8.96 -4.76
C ILE A 168 0.14 8.92 -4.87
N ASP A 169 0.64 8.15 -5.83
CA ASP A 169 2.03 8.14 -6.27
C ASP A 169 2.22 9.17 -7.41
N ILE A 170 3.20 10.07 -7.30
CA ILE A 170 3.46 11.13 -8.28
C ILE A 170 4.95 11.18 -8.61
N ASP A 171 5.30 11.22 -9.89
CA ASP A 171 6.66 11.48 -10.33
C ASP A 171 6.85 12.98 -10.63
N VAL A 172 7.76 13.63 -9.92
CA VAL A 172 8.15 15.03 -10.12
C VAL A 172 9.48 15.06 -10.86
N VAL A 173 9.41 15.31 -12.16
CA VAL A 173 10.56 15.21 -13.06
C VAL A 173 11.10 16.61 -13.35
N LEU A 174 12.29 16.89 -12.83
CA LEU A 174 13.00 18.14 -13.08
C LEU A 174 13.81 18.05 -14.39
N PRO A 175 14.11 19.19 -15.03
CA PRO A 175 15.03 19.23 -16.18
C PRO A 175 16.40 18.62 -15.83
N ALA A 176 17.10 18.09 -16.83
CA ALA A 176 18.44 17.52 -16.63
C ALA A 176 19.38 18.54 -15.97
N ASP A 177 20.30 18.05 -15.13
CA ASP A 177 21.34 18.82 -14.43
C ASP A 177 20.83 19.92 -13.48
N THR A 178 19.57 19.82 -13.03
CA THR A 178 18.97 20.77 -12.09
C THR A 178 19.19 20.38 -10.62
N ILE A 179 19.36 19.09 -10.32
CA ILE A 179 19.56 18.56 -8.97
C ILE A 179 21.06 18.51 -8.68
N GLN A 180 21.52 19.43 -7.84
CA GLN A 180 22.88 19.40 -7.33
C GLN A 180 22.96 18.43 -6.14
N PRO A 181 23.81 17.39 -6.17
CA PRO A 181 23.99 16.51 -5.03
C PRO A 181 24.57 17.33 -3.87
N SER A 182 23.90 17.32 -2.72
CA SER A 182 24.37 18.02 -1.53
C SER A 182 25.78 17.54 -1.19
N LYS A 183 26.81 18.38 -1.34
CA LYS A 183 28.16 18.05 -0.90
C LYS A 183 28.11 17.72 0.60
N ARG A 184 28.38 16.46 0.93
CA ARG A 184 28.64 15.99 2.30
C ARG A 184 29.78 16.84 2.84
N ARG A 185 29.52 17.64 3.89
CA ARG A 185 30.46 18.62 4.44
C ARG A 185 31.61 17.90 5.16
N GLU A 186 32.58 17.40 4.40
CA GLU A 186 33.92 17.05 4.87
C GLU A 186 34.83 18.25 4.63
N SER A 187 34.93 19.15 5.60
CA SER A 187 36.11 19.99 5.85
C SER A 187 35.78 20.97 6.97
N ALA A 188 36.61 20.91 8.01
CA ALA A 188 36.68 21.88 9.07
C ALA A 188 37.09 23.26 8.53
N GLY A 189 36.49 24.31 9.10
CA GLY A 189 37.06 25.65 9.17
C GLY A 189 37.33 26.39 7.86
N SER A 190 36.41 27.26 7.46
CA SER A 190 36.75 28.62 7.01
C SER A 190 35.48 29.43 6.76
N ASP A 191 35.38 30.56 7.45
CA ASP A 191 34.43 31.62 7.20
C ASP A 191 34.69 32.23 5.83
N MET A 192 33.76 32.06 4.88
CA MET A 192 33.49 33.01 3.81
C MET A 192 32.03 32.85 3.38
N GLU A 193 31.32 33.97 3.32
CA GLU A 193 29.98 34.10 2.76
C GLU A 193 29.96 33.62 1.30
N ALA A 194 29.53 32.38 1.09
CA ALA A 194 29.23 31.86 -0.24
C ALA A 194 27.74 31.54 -0.28
N SER A 195 27.02 32.29 -1.13
CA SER A 195 25.67 32.03 -1.61
C SER A 195 25.47 30.53 -1.81
N GLN A 196 24.67 29.89 -0.97
CA GLN A 196 24.42 28.47 -1.11
C GLN A 196 23.51 28.26 -2.31
N ASP A 197 24.04 27.65 -3.37
CA ASP A 197 23.24 27.31 -4.54
C ASP A 197 22.06 26.41 -4.13
N PRO A 198 20.83 26.73 -4.57
CA PRO A 198 19.65 25.97 -4.22
C PRO A 198 19.71 24.54 -4.80
N GLN A 199 19.46 23.52 -3.98
CA GLN A 199 19.61 22.09 -4.32
C GLN A 199 18.86 21.68 -5.60
N PHE A 200 17.73 22.32 -5.90
CA PHE A 200 16.87 22.05 -7.06
C PHE A 200 16.79 23.26 -8.01
N GLY A 201 17.79 24.13 -8.01
CA GLY A 201 17.82 25.33 -8.85
C GLY A 201 16.59 26.24 -8.61
N PRO A 202 15.96 26.79 -9.67
CA PRO A 202 14.82 27.71 -9.55
C PRO A 202 13.53 27.07 -9.00
N TYR A 203 13.47 25.73 -8.95
CA TYR A 203 12.29 24.98 -8.49
C TYR A 203 12.31 24.66 -7.00
N THR A 204 13.39 25.00 -6.29
CA THR A 204 13.58 24.70 -4.87
C THR A 204 12.38 25.08 -3.99
N PRO A 205 11.77 26.29 -4.12
CA PRO A 205 10.61 26.65 -3.31
C PRO A 205 9.41 25.71 -3.48
N LEU A 206 9.17 25.23 -4.71
CA LEU A 206 8.07 24.30 -5.01
C LEU A 206 8.36 22.88 -4.50
N ILE A 207 9.62 22.43 -4.59
CA ILE A 207 10.03 21.12 -4.09
C ILE A 207 10.01 21.09 -2.55
N GLU A 208 10.42 22.16 -1.89
CA GLU A 208 10.33 22.30 -0.43
C GLU A 208 8.87 22.37 0.05
N ALA A 209 7.97 22.98 -0.74
CA ALA A 209 6.55 22.98 -0.44
C ALA A 209 5.93 21.57 -0.40
N LEU A 210 6.49 20.59 -1.13
CA LEU A 210 6.05 19.18 -1.10
C LEU A 210 6.41 18.45 0.21
N GLY A 211 6.99 19.13 1.19
CA GLY A 211 7.37 18.58 2.49
C GLY A 211 8.79 18.06 2.53
N ASP A 212 9.22 17.62 3.71
CA ASP A 212 10.58 17.16 3.94
C ASP A 212 10.85 15.80 3.25
N PRO A 213 12.11 15.51 2.89
CA PRO A 213 12.49 14.21 2.35
C PRO A 213 12.13 13.08 3.33
N MET A 214 11.25 12.19 2.88
CA MET A 214 10.85 10.97 3.56
C MET A 214 11.85 9.85 3.26
N PHE A 215 12.20 9.10 4.29
CA PHE A 215 12.95 7.86 4.12
C PHE A 215 12.03 6.73 3.64
N LEU A 216 12.38 6.12 2.50
CA LEU A 216 11.80 4.87 2.05
C LEU A 216 12.72 3.73 2.54
N PRO A 217 12.22 2.77 3.35
CA PRO A 217 12.98 1.59 3.74
C PRO A 217 13.69 0.97 2.51
N THR A 218 14.99 0.73 2.60
CA THR A 218 15.74 0.04 1.55
C THR A 218 15.66 -1.47 1.78
N SER A 219 15.89 -2.26 0.74
CA SER A 219 15.85 -3.72 0.79
C SER A 219 16.85 -4.35 1.77
N ARG A 220 17.84 -3.58 2.25
CA ARG A 220 18.77 -3.97 3.33
C ARG A 220 18.14 -3.91 4.72
N LEU A 221 16.99 -3.23 4.90
CA LEU A 221 16.26 -3.22 6.16
C LEU A 221 15.66 -4.61 6.40
N LYS A 222 16.48 -5.54 6.91
CA LYS A 222 16.15 -6.97 7.06
C LYS A 222 14.96 -7.26 8.00
N ARG A 223 14.34 -6.26 8.63
CA ARG A 223 13.03 -6.38 9.28
C ARG A 223 12.24 -5.08 9.18
N ALA A 224 10.97 -5.19 8.79
CA ALA A 224 9.97 -4.25 9.29
C ALA A 224 10.08 -4.29 10.83
N PRO A 225 10.15 -3.13 11.51
CA PRO A 225 10.27 -3.09 12.95
C PRO A 225 9.13 -3.94 13.53
N SER A 226 9.48 -4.93 14.38
CA SER A 226 8.55 -5.95 14.88
C SER A 226 7.49 -5.38 15.83
N GLN A 227 7.57 -4.08 16.12
CA GLN A 227 6.44 -3.22 16.44
C GLN A 227 6.48 -2.06 15.45
N PRO A 228 5.33 -1.51 15.02
CA PRO A 228 5.34 -0.25 14.27
C PRO A 228 6.20 0.72 15.08
N THR A 229 7.33 1.16 14.54
CA THR A 229 8.08 2.22 15.18
C THR A 229 7.10 3.37 15.21
N ASN A 230 6.53 3.64 16.39
CA ASN A 230 5.66 4.76 16.65
C ASN A 230 6.55 6.01 16.63
N VAL A 231 7.27 6.23 15.52
CA VAL A 231 7.97 7.48 15.30
C VAL A 231 6.84 8.47 15.15
N SER A 232 6.67 9.28 16.18
CA SER A 232 5.59 10.22 16.23
C SER A 232 5.68 11.11 14.99
N LYS A 233 4.58 11.19 14.24
CA LYS A 233 4.42 12.14 13.13
C LYS A 233 4.35 13.60 13.64
N SER A 234 4.34 13.79 14.96
CA SER A 234 4.33 15.09 15.60
C SER A 234 5.64 15.82 15.38
N ARG A 235 5.55 17.13 15.10
CA ARG A 235 6.69 18.04 14.92
C ARG A 235 7.20 18.62 16.23
N THR A 236 6.43 18.47 17.30
CA THR A 236 6.81 18.85 18.66
C THR A 236 7.67 17.77 19.29
N PHE A 237 8.86 18.15 19.76
CA PHE A 237 9.69 17.29 20.57
C PHE A 237 9.32 17.51 22.04
N ALA A 238 8.40 16.69 22.51
CA ALA A 238 7.81 16.83 23.84
C ALA A 238 8.83 16.50 24.93
N ARG A 239 8.70 17.14 26.10
CA ARG A 239 9.53 16.86 27.29
C ARG A 239 9.67 15.37 27.61
N SER A 240 8.57 14.62 27.59
CA SER A 240 8.59 13.18 27.88
C SER A 240 9.41 12.38 26.86
N GLN A 241 9.43 12.82 25.60
CA GLN A 241 10.22 12.20 24.53
C GLN A 241 11.71 12.52 24.69
N LYS A 242 12.06 13.77 25.07
CA LYS A 242 13.44 14.18 25.35
C LYS A 242 14.02 13.42 26.54
N GLU A 243 13.23 13.29 27.61
CA GLU A 243 13.60 12.55 28.81
C GLU A 243 13.81 11.06 28.50
N ALA A 244 12.86 10.44 27.79
CA ALA A 244 12.98 9.05 27.35
C ALA A 244 14.22 8.80 26.47
N LEU A 245 14.51 9.72 25.54
CA LEU A 245 15.71 9.64 24.70
C LEU A 245 16.99 9.70 25.54
N ARG A 246 17.11 10.70 26.42
CA ARG A 246 18.31 10.87 27.25
C ARG A 246 18.51 9.69 28.19
N LEU A 247 17.44 9.18 28.80
CA LEU A 247 17.48 7.96 29.63
C LEU A 247 17.98 6.75 28.84
N THR A 248 17.50 6.55 27.62
CA THR A 248 17.94 5.44 26.75
C THR A 248 19.42 5.60 26.36
N MET A 249 19.91 6.82 26.13
CA MET A 249 21.32 7.09 25.85
C MET A 249 22.20 6.76 27.08
N CYS A 250 21.78 7.17 28.28
CA CYS A 250 22.45 6.78 29.52
C CYS A 250 22.43 5.27 29.74
N GLU A 251 21.30 4.59 29.51
CA GLU A 251 21.19 3.14 29.60
C GLU A 251 22.17 2.43 28.66
N LEU A 252 22.36 2.92 27.44
CA LEU A 252 23.33 2.34 26.52
C LEU A 252 24.75 2.41 27.09
N VAL A 253 25.15 3.56 27.64
CA VAL A 253 26.48 3.75 28.25
C VAL A 253 26.64 2.89 29.50
N ASP A 254 25.68 2.88 30.41
CA ASP A 254 25.74 2.10 31.66
C ASP A 254 25.81 0.58 31.39
N THR A 255 25.10 0.13 30.35
CA THR A 255 25.14 -1.28 29.95
C THR A 255 26.40 -1.62 29.17
N GLU A 256 27.01 -0.63 28.50
CA GLU A 256 28.31 -0.78 27.83
C GLU A 256 29.45 -0.87 28.84
N GLU A 257 29.48 -0.02 29.86
CA GLU A 257 30.46 -0.07 30.93
C GLU A 257 30.44 -1.42 31.65
N ARG A 258 29.24 -1.92 31.99
CA ARG A 258 29.06 -3.24 32.58
C ARG A 258 29.50 -4.38 31.64
N TYR A 259 29.27 -4.23 30.33
CA TYR A 259 29.68 -5.22 29.33
C TYR A 259 31.19 -5.26 29.17
N VAL A 260 31.84 -4.09 29.03
CA VAL A 260 33.29 -3.94 28.93
C VAL A 260 33.98 -4.47 30.19
N ALA A 261 33.45 -4.19 31.39
CA ALA A 261 33.99 -4.74 32.63
C ALA A 261 33.96 -6.27 32.67
N LYS A 262 32.88 -6.89 32.19
CA LYS A 262 32.78 -8.36 32.08
C LYS A 262 33.75 -8.93 31.04
N LEU A 263 33.90 -8.26 29.89
CA LEU A 263 34.86 -8.61 28.84
C LEU A 263 36.30 -8.51 29.34
N TYR A 264 36.61 -7.46 30.10
CA TYR A 264 37.92 -7.24 30.70
C TYR A 264 38.27 -8.38 31.66
N SER A 265 37.34 -8.76 32.56
CA SER A 265 37.49 -9.92 33.44
C SER A 265 37.70 -11.21 32.62
N LEU A 266 36.91 -11.42 31.56
CA LEU A 266 37.04 -12.59 30.69
C LEU A 266 38.40 -12.67 29.98
N VAL A 267 38.95 -11.55 29.51
CA VAL A 267 40.24 -11.51 28.80
C VAL A 267 41.40 -11.63 29.77
N HIS A 268 41.45 -10.78 30.79
CA HIS A 268 42.63 -10.64 31.65
C HIS A 268 42.63 -11.53 32.89
N GLU A 269 41.48 -11.77 33.51
CA GLU A 269 41.41 -12.61 34.71
C GLU A 269 41.23 -14.09 34.34
N VAL A 270 40.54 -14.37 33.24
CA VAL A 270 40.22 -15.75 32.82
C VAL A 270 41.17 -16.20 31.70
N ALA A 271 41.11 -15.58 30.52
CA ALA A 271 41.83 -16.09 29.34
C ALA A 271 43.36 -16.02 29.50
N ASP A 272 43.92 -14.96 30.06
CA ASP A 272 45.36 -14.81 30.25
C ASP A 272 45.94 -15.80 31.28
N GLU A 273 45.21 -16.11 32.37
CA GLU A 273 45.60 -17.16 33.31
C GLU A 273 45.65 -18.55 32.64
N PHE A 274 44.71 -18.83 31.74
CA PHE A 274 44.70 -20.09 30.98
C PHE A 274 45.80 -20.14 29.93
N ARG A 275 46.11 -19.02 29.26
CA ARG A 275 47.21 -18.91 28.28
C ARG A 275 48.58 -19.09 28.93
N GLN A 276 48.85 -18.41 30.05
CA GLN A 276 50.14 -18.52 30.77
C GLN A 276 50.42 -19.97 31.21
N LYS A 277 49.43 -20.68 31.74
CA LYS A 277 49.60 -22.07 32.18
C LYS A 277 49.64 -23.09 31.03
N ALA A 278 49.07 -22.77 29.87
CA ALA A 278 49.27 -23.55 28.65
C ALA A 278 50.71 -23.43 28.12
N HIS A 279 51.32 -22.25 28.27
CA HIS A 279 52.72 -21.99 27.92
C HIS A 279 53.72 -22.64 28.91
N GLU A 280 53.37 -22.79 30.18
CA GLU A 280 54.19 -23.48 31.21
C GLU A 280 54.09 -25.03 31.16
N ARG A 281 53.45 -25.59 30.13
CA ARG A 281 53.10 -27.02 30.06
C ARG A 281 54.32 -27.94 29.90
N ARG A 282 54.35 -29.03 30.68
CA ARG A 282 55.21 -30.20 30.43
C ARG A 282 54.58 -31.13 29.37
N PRO A 283 55.36 -31.76 28.46
CA PRO A 283 54.85 -32.60 27.37
C PRO A 283 53.97 -33.80 27.79
N SER A 284 54.02 -34.21 29.06
CA SER A 284 53.27 -35.33 29.63
C SER A 284 51.91 -34.96 30.28
N SER A 285 51.49 -33.69 30.20
CA SER A 285 50.24 -33.20 30.79
C SER A 285 49.01 -33.46 29.90
N THR A 286 47.87 -33.82 30.50
CA THR A 286 46.53 -33.97 29.88
C THR A 286 45.77 -32.64 29.72
N SER A 287 46.41 -31.49 29.98
CA SER A 287 45.82 -30.15 29.78
C SER A 287 45.66 -29.79 28.30
N PRO A 288 44.69 -28.93 27.92
CA PRO A 288 44.48 -28.51 26.52
C PRO A 288 45.76 -27.92 25.88
N SER A 289 45.95 -28.11 24.58
CA SER A 289 47.02 -27.45 23.79
C SER A 289 46.68 -25.98 23.56
N GLU A 290 47.68 -25.17 23.18
CA GLU A 290 47.50 -23.76 22.84
C GLU A 290 46.50 -23.57 21.68
N GLU A 291 46.55 -24.43 20.67
CA GLU A 291 45.57 -24.46 19.56
C GLU A 291 44.14 -24.78 20.02
N ALA A 292 44.00 -25.72 20.96
CA ALA A 292 42.71 -26.09 21.55
C ALA A 292 42.15 -25.00 22.48
N LEU A 293 43.04 -24.23 23.13
CA LEU A 293 42.68 -23.07 23.94
C LEU A 293 42.30 -21.86 23.06
N ALA A 294 42.94 -21.69 21.91
CA ALA A 294 42.60 -20.65 20.92
C ALA A 294 41.20 -20.86 20.32
N ALA A 295 40.70 -22.10 20.29
CA ALA A 295 39.30 -22.40 19.92
C ALA A 295 38.29 -21.96 21.01
N LEU A 296 38.71 -21.85 22.27
CA LEU A 296 37.87 -21.44 23.40
C LEU A 296 37.96 -19.94 23.70
N PHE A 297 39.15 -19.36 23.55
CA PHE A 297 39.43 -17.94 23.72
C PHE A 297 40.13 -17.38 22.46
N PRO A 298 39.38 -17.14 21.37
CA PRO A 298 39.94 -16.67 20.13
C PRO A 298 40.70 -15.35 20.31
N PRO A 299 41.77 -15.09 19.54
CA PRO A 299 42.53 -13.84 19.63
C PRO A 299 41.66 -12.60 19.34
N CYS A 300 40.61 -12.74 18.51
CA CYS A 300 39.65 -11.65 18.24
C CYS A 300 38.90 -11.16 19.47
N LEU A 301 38.91 -11.89 20.60
CA LEU A 301 38.33 -11.41 21.85
C LEU A 301 39.08 -10.18 22.40
N ASN A 302 40.40 -10.11 22.19
CA ASN A 302 41.21 -8.94 22.55
C ASN A 302 40.83 -7.74 21.67
N ASP A 303 40.58 -7.98 20.38
CA ASP A 303 40.14 -6.94 19.42
C ASP A 303 38.74 -6.43 19.78
N ILE A 304 37.82 -7.33 20.15
CA ILE A 304 36.50 -6.97 20.66
C ILE A 304 36.64 -6.09 21.90
N LEU A 305 37.46 -6.46 22.89
CA LEU A 305 37.66 -5.66 24.09
C LEU A 305 38.21 -4.26 23.75
N SER A 306 39.24 -4.19 22.90
CA SER A 306 39.88 -2.93 22.49
C SER A 306 38.89 -1.97 21.81
N ILE A 307 38.09 -2.48 20.87
CA ILE A 307 37.14 -1.64 20.14
C ILE A 307 35.98 -1.20 21.04
N ASN A 308 35.47 -2.07 21.92
CA ASN A 308 34.39 -1.67 22.85
C ASN A 308 34.87 -0.68 23.92
N LEU A 309 36.13 -0.76 24.37
CA LEU A 309 36.74 0.27 25.24
C LEU A 309 36.77 1.64 24.54
N GLY A 310 37.29 1.70 23.31
CA GLY A 310 37.32 2.95 22.55
C GLY A 310 35.92 3.48 22.22
N PHE A 311 34.97 2.60 21.96
CA PHE A 311 33.57 2.96 21.75
C PHE A 311 32.95 3.57 23.01
N LEU A 312 33.15 2.94 24.17
CA LEU A 312 32.68 3.42 25.48
C LEU A 312 33.20 4.83 25.79
N ASP A 313 34.48 5.09 25.54
CA ASP A 313 35.09 6.40 25.78
C ASP A 313 34.40 7.50 24.96
N VAL A 314 34.13 7.24 23.68
CA VAL A 314 33.49 8.21 22.77
C VAL A 314 32.04 8.49 23.18
N ILE A 315 31.23 7.45 23.44
CA ILE A 315 29.81 7.65 23.80
C ILE A 315 29.67 8.32 25.17
N ARG A 316 30.59 8.06 26.10
CA ARG A 316 30.64 8.71 27.41
C ARG A 316 31.02 10.18 27.27
N GLN A 317 32.05 10.49 26.49
CA GLN A 317 32.46 11.87 26.24
C GLN A 317 31.31 12.70 25.66
N VAL A 318 30.55 12.15 24.71
CA VAL A 318 29.37 12.83 24.14
C VAL A 318 28.32 13.15 25.21
N LEU A 319 28.07 12.25 26.17
CA LEU A 319 27.13 12.51 27.26
C LEU A 319 27.65 13.56 28.24
N ASP A 320 28.92 13.48 28.63
CA ASP A 320 29.57 14.39 29.57
C ASP A 320 29.60 15.83 29.02
N GLU A 321 29.92 16.00 27.73
CA GLU A 321 29.96 17.32 27.07
C GLU A 321 28.57 17.95 26.94
N THR A 322 27.52 17.14 26.82
CA THR A 322 26.14 17.60 26.57
C THR A 322 25.26 17.60 27.82
N GLU A 323 25.77 17.19 28.98
CA GLU A 323 24.99 17.03 30.21
C GLU A 323 24.29 18.33 30.65
N LYS A 324 25.05 19.43 30.71
CA LYS A 324 24.52 20.74 31.16
C LYS A 324 23.47 21.28 30.21
N ASP A 325 23.75 21.21 28.90
CA ASP A 325 22.84 21.68 27.86
C ASP A 325 21.56 20.81 27.81
N ALA A 326 21.68 19.49 28.00
CA ALA A 326 20.56 18.55 28.03
C ALA A 326 19.60 18.81 29.21
N ILE A 327 20.13 19.06 30.41
CA ILE A 327 19.30 19.35 31.60
C ILE A 327 18.44 20.61 31.36
N THR A 328 19.00 21.63 30.71
CA THR A 328 18.27 22.86 30.39
C THR A 328 17.21 22.67 29.30
N ASP A 329 17.50 21.83 28.29
CA ASP A 329 16.60 21.60 27.15
C ASP A 329 15.44 20.65 27.47
N ILE A 330 15.62 19.67 28.36
CA ILE A 330 14.55 18.75 28.80
C ILE A 330 13.42 19.52 29.53
N GLY A 331 13.72 20.67 30.13
CA GLY A 331 12.73 21.50 30.83
C GLY A 331 11.68 22.15 29.93
N HIS A 332 11.89 22.17 28.61
CA HIS A 332 11.04 22.91 27.66
C HIS A 332 10.64 22.02 26.48
N ASP A 333 9.40 22.17 26.00
CA ASP A 333 9.00 21.59 24.72
C ASP A 333 9.68 22.36 23.58
N THR A 334 10.34 21.65 22.67
CA THR A 334 10.99 22.29 21.51
C THR A 334 10.20 21.96 20.26
N GLU A 335 9.71 23.01 19.60
CA GLU A 335 9.25 22.90 18.22
C GLU A 335 10.48 22.76 17.32
N LEU A 336 10.60 21.62 16.63
CA LEU A 336 11.67 21.45 15.65
C LEU A 336 11.44 22.44 14.50
N PRO A 337 12.46 23.23 14.10
CA PRO A 337 12.26 24.32 13.16
C PRO A 337 11.69 23.80 11.83
N SER A 338 10.66 24.49 11.34
CA SER A 338 10.35 24.45 9.91
C SER A 338 11.55 25.01 9.16
N THR A 339 11.96 24.40 8.06
CA THR A 339 12.96 24.95 7.12
C THR A 339 12.64 26.36 6.60
N ARG A 340 11.48 26.95 6.96
CA ARG A 340 11.09 28.35 6.72
C ARG A 340 11.91 29.41 7.47
N GLY A 341 12.90 29.01 8.25
CA GLY A 341 13.95 29.89 8.73
C GLY A 341 15.11 29.04 9.21
N ARG A 342 16.23 29.04 8.49
CA ARG A 342 17.47 28.46 8.99
C ARG A 342 17.92 29.28 10.21
N SER A 343 17.45 28.89 11.37
CA SER A 343 18.16 29.14 12.61
C SER A 343 19.47 28.37 12.52
N ARG A 344 20.52 29.10 12.14
CA ARG A 344 21.92 28.81 12.43
C ARG A 344 21.98 28.24 13.87
N ASP A 345 22.52 27.05 14.03
CA ASP A 345 22.73 26.38 15.32
C ASP A 345 21.48 26.06 16.16
N THR A 346 20.70 25.03 15.78
CA THR A 346 20.17 24.16 16.84
C THR A 346 21.35 23.38 17.38
N LYS A 347 22.05 23.96 18.37
CA LYS A 347 23.05 23.27 19.19
C LYS A 347 22.47 21.89 19.53
N ASP A 348 23.21 20.82 19.32
CA ASP A 348 22.79 19.46 19.67
C ASP A 348 22.73 19.32 21.20
N ALA A 349 21.75 19.98 21.82
CA ALA A 349 21.69 20.19 23.27
C ALA A 349 21.55 18.87 24.02
N LEU A 350 20.87 17.89 23.42
CA LEU A 350 20.74 16.53 23.94
C LEU A 350 21.91 15.60 23.56
N GLY A 351 22.77 16.00 22.61
CA GLY A 351 23.86 15.19 22.07
C GLY A 351 23.42 14.07 21.12
N ALA A 352 22.16 14.07 20.68
CA ALA A 352 21.58 12.97 19.92
C ALA A 352 22.21 12.80 18.53
N VAL A 353 22.62 13.90 17.88
CA VAL A 353 23.26 13.85 16.55
C VAL A 353 24.71 13.38 16.67
N ALA A 354 25.45 13.89 17.66
CA ALA A 354 26.81 13.45 17.97
C ALA A 354 26.85 11.97 18.35
N PHE A 355 25.92 11.53 19.20
CA PHE A 355 25.80 10.14 19.64
C PHE A 355 25.46 9.20 18.47
N ALA A 356 24.51 9.59 17.61
CA ALA A 356 24.17 8.82 16.43
C ALA A 356 25.34 8.70 15.44
N LYS A 357 26.16 9.76 15.30
CA LYS A 357 27.37 9.71 14.47
C LYS A 357 28.43 8.77 15.06
N ALA A 358 28.63 8.80 16.37
CA ALA A 358 29.54 7.88 17.06
C ALA A 358 29.14 6.43 16.80
N LEU A 359 27.85 6.09 16.92
CA LEU A 359 27.34 4.77 16.55
C LEU A 359 27.64 4.43 15.08
N LEU A 360 27.35 5.32 14.15
CA LEU A 360 27.58 5.07 12.72
C LEU A 360 29.06 4.88 12.36
N GLU A 361 29.99 5.51 13.10
CA GLU A 361 31.43 5.38 12.87
C GLU A 361 32.02 4.10 13.49
N TRP A 362 31.57 3.75 14.70
CA TRP A 362 32.17 2.64 15.47
C TRP A 362 31.55 1.28 15.17
N LEU A 363 30.23 1.21 14.93
CA LEU A 363 29.55 -0.06 14.66
C LEU A 363 30.13 -0.83 13.45
N PRO A 364 30.55 -0.20 12.33
CA PRO A 364 31.24 -0.89 11.26
C PRO A 364 32.53 -1.60 11.70
N ARG A 365 33.27 -1.04 12.68
CA ARG A 365 34.51 -1.65 13.19
C ARG A 365 34.25 -2.94 13.97
N PHE A 366 33.02 -3.15 14.43
CA PHE A 366 32.61 -4.40 15.06
C PHE A 366 32.46 -5.57 14.06
N SER A 367 32.39 -5.31 12.74
CA SER A 367 32.02 -6.36 11.79
C SER A 367 33.01 -7.52 11.70
N GLU A 368 34.31 -7.25 11.63
CA GLU A 368 35.34 -8.30 11.52
C GLU A 368 35.51 -9.08 12.84
N PRO A 369 35.78 -8.44 13.98
CA PRO A 369 36.09 -9.17 15.21
C PRO A 369 34.92 -10.01 15.73
N TYR A 370 33.69 -9.48 15.65
CA TYR A 370 32.51 -10.24 16.07
C TYR A 370 32.17 -11.37 15.10
N LYS A 371 32.42 -11.21 13.80
CA LYS A 371 32.21 -12.28 12.82
C LYS A 371 33.15 -13.46 13.09
N ASP A 372 34.41 -13.20 13.37
CA ASP A 372 35.37 -14.24 13.70
C ASP A 372 35.08 -14.89 15.05
N TYR A 373 34.60 -14.11 16.03
CA TYR A 373 34.15 -14.65 17.31
C TYR A 373 32.92 -15.56 17.17
N MET A 374 31.91 -15.14 16.42
CA MET A 374 30.69 -15.93 16.18
C MET A 374 31.01 -17.25 15.47
N ARG A 375 31.89 -17.24 14.47
CA ARG A 375 32.36 -18.46 13.79
C ARG A 375 33.03 -19.44 14.76
N ALA A 376 33.96 -18.95 15.59
CA ALA A 376 34.64 -19.76 16.59
C ALA A 376 33.67 -20.30 17.67
N HIS A 377 32.60 -19.56 17.95
CA HIS A 377 31.62 -19.90 19.00
C HIS A 377 30.60 -20.98 18.57
N THR A 378 30.43 -21.28 17.28
CA THR A 378 29.46 -22.30 16.78
C THR A 378 29.67 -23.72 17.35
N GLY A 379 30.89 -24.07 17.79
CA GLY A 379 31.22 -25.37 18.40
C GLY A 379 31.53 -25.33 19.90
N PHE A 380 31.38 -24.17 20.56
CA PHE A 380 31.89 -23.93 21.92
C PHE A 380 31.39 -24.94 22.97
N THR A 381 30.08 -25.21 23.01
CA THR A 381 29.49 -26.13 24.00
C THR A 381 30.05 -27.54 23.88
N GLN A 382 30.33 -27.98 22.65
CA GLN A 382 30.93 -29.30 22.40
C GLN A 382 32.40 -29.33 22.82
N THR A 383 33.16 -28.29 22.48
CA THR A 383 34.59 -28.14 22.84
C THR A 383 34.77 -28.06 24.36
N LEU A 384 33.96 -27.25 25.05
CA LEU A 384 33.99 -27.13 26.51
C LEU A 384 33.63 -28.46 27.20
N ASN A 385 32.58 -29.15 26.73
CA ASN A 385 32.18 -30.44 27.28
C ASN A 385 33.25 -31.53 27.05
N SER A 386 33.97 -31.47 25.92
CA SER A 386 35.10 -32.36 25.65
C SER A 386 36.25 -32.14 26.65
N PHE A 387 36.59 -30.90 26.96
CA PHE A 387 37.64 -30.59 27.95
C PHE A 387 37.23 -30.89 29.40
N MET A 388 35.92 -30.93 29.68
CA MET A 388 35.38 -31.30 30.99
C MET A 388 35.27 -32.81 31.22
N LYS A 389 35.41 -33.63 30.17
CA LYS A 389 35.30 -35.10 30.26
C LYS A 389 36.50 -35.72 31.00
N ASP A 390 37.66 -35.06 30.96
CA ASP A 390 38.88 -35.49 31.67
C ASP A 390 38.94 -34.89 33.09
N ARG A 391 38.53 -35.69 34.06
CA ARG A 391 38.36 -35.29 35.47
C ARG A 391 39.67 -35.03 36.23
N ASP A 392 40.80 -35.51 35.71
CA ASP A 392 42.14 -35.32 36.27
C ASP A 392 42.90 -34.14 35.64
N SER A 393 42.28 -33.43 34.69
CA SER A 393 42.89 -32.28 34.03
C SER A 393 42.92 -31.06 34.96
N SER A 394 44.06 -30.35 34.98
CA SER A 394 44.19 -29.08 35.71
C SER A 394 43.25 -27.98 35.18
N PHE A 395 42.69 -28.19 33.98
CA PHE A 395 41.68 -27.34 33.35
C PHE A 395 40.29 -27.56 33.97
N SER A 396 39.82 -28.81 34.11
CA SER A 396 38.48 -29.11 34.63
C SER A 396 38.34 -28.67 36.09
N ARG A 397 39.36 -28.90 36.93
CA ARG A 397 39.37 -28.46 38.34
C ARG A 397 39.20 -26.94 38.49
N ARG A 398 39.78 -26.15 37.58
CA ARG A 398 39.67 -24.69 37.58
C ARG A 398 38.37 -24.17 36.99
N VAL A 399 37.83 -24.81 35.95
CA VAL A 399 36.48 -24.49 35.47
C VAL A 399 35.43 -24.72 36.56
N TYR A 400 35.63 -25.71 37.43
CA TYR A 400 34.81 -25.90 38.65
C TYR A 400 35.02 -24.80 39.70
N GLU A 401 36.22 -24.26 39.88
CA GLU A 401 36.53 -23.15 40.81
C GLU A 401 36.04 -21.78 40.31
N THR A 402 36.19 -21.47 39.02
CA THR A 402 35.67 -20.25 38.36
C THR A 402 34.14 -20.28 38.22
N GLY A 403 33.55 -21.47 38.28
CA GLY A 403 32.13 -21.72 38.08
C GLY A 403 31.79 -21.90 36.60
N GLU A 404 31.50 -23.14 36.21
CA GLU A 404 31.20 -23.53 34.82
C GLU A 404 30.08 -22.70 34.19
N GLN A 405 29.02 -22.41 34.95
CA GLN A 405 27.92 -21.55 34.50
C GLN A 405 28.34 -20.09 34.34
N ARG A 406 29.24 -19.60 35.21
CA ARG A 406 29.78 -18.23 35.11
C ARG A 406 30.62 -18.10 33.84
N LEU A 407 31.49 -19.06 33.54
CA LEU A 407 32.31 -19.07 32.33
C LEU A 407 31.46 -19.14 31.06
N ARG A 408 30.46 -20.03 31.00
CA ARG A 408 29.51 -20.07 29.87
C ARG A 408 28.76 -18.75 29.71
N SER A 409 28.35 -18.12 30.82
CA SER A 409 27.65 -16.84 30.75
C SER A 409 28.54 -15.73 30.19
N LEU A 410 29.79 -15.64 30.62
CA LEU A 410 30.74 -14.60 30.18
C LEU A 410 31.08 -14.74 28.69
N LEU A 411 31.25 -15.96 28.20
CA LEU A 411 31.52 -16.22 26.78
C LEU A 411 30.31 -15.98 25.88
N MET A 412 29.08 -16.06 26.41
CA MET A 412 27.87 -15.70 25.66
C MET A 412 27.63 -14.19 25.58
N GLU A 413 28.25 -13.37 26.45
CA GLU A 413 27.99 -11.92 26.50
C GLU A 413 28.24 -11.21 25.15
N PRO A 414 29.35 -11.46 24.41
CA PRO A 414 29.56 -10.82 23.11
C PRO A 414 28.49 -11.16 22.08
N VAL A 415 28.01 -12.41 22.06
CA VAL A 415 26.92 -12.85 21.18
C VAL A 415 25.60 -12.16 21.53
N GLN A 416 25.34 -11.97 22.82
CA GLN A 416 24.12 -11.32 23.31
C GLN A 416 24.14 -9.79 23.18
N ARG A 417 25.32 -9.16 23.16
CA ARG A 417 25.43 -7.68 23.11
C ARG A 417 24.98 -7.11 21.77
N LEU A 418 25.34 -7.75 20.66
CA LEU A 418 25.01 -7.26 19.31
C LEU A 418 23.50 -7.05 19.08
N PRO A 419 22.60 -8.03 19.37
CA PRO A 419 21.16 -7.81 19.27
C PRO A 419 20.63 -6.70 20.19
N ARG A 420 21.25 -6.50 21.36
CA ARG A 420 20.85 -5.45 22.31
C ARG A 420 21.11 -4.05 21.77
N TYR A 421 22.17 -3.82 20.98
CA TYR A 421 22.38 -2.54 20.30
C TYR A 421 21.20 -2.18 19.38
N SER A 422 20.66 -3.15 18.65
CA SER A 422 19.49 -2.92 17.79
C SER A 422 18.26 -2.48 18.60
N LEU A 423 17.99 -3.12 19.74
CA LEU A 423 16.85 -2.79 20.61
C LEU A 423 16.98 -1.40 21.23
N LEU A 424 18.18 -1.04 21.68
CA LEU A 424 18.45 0.28 22.25
C LEU A 424 18.29 1.36 21.18
N ILE A 425 18.81 1.15 19.97
CA ILE A 425 18.66 2.10 18.86
C ILE A 425 17.18 2.24 18.44
N ASP A 426 16.42 1.14 18.41
CA ASP A 426 14.98 1.19 18.12
C ASP A 426 14.21 1.98 19.19
N THR A 427 14.60 1.85 20.47
CA THR A 427 14.02 2.62 21.59
C THR A 427 14.35 4.12 21.51
N MET A 428 15.60 4.46 21.17
CA MET A 428 16.01 5.84 20.91
C MET A 428 15.23 6.43 19.72
N THR A 429 15.09 5.66 18.64
CA THR A 429 14.38 6.11 17.43
C THR A 429 12.89 6.29 17.68
N GLY A 430 12.26 5.46 18.52
CA GLY A 430 10.87 5.62 18.94
C GLY A 430 10.62 6.87 19.79
N SER A 431 11.65 7.35 20.48
CA SER A 431 11.61 8.58 21.29
C SER A 431 11.86 9.84 20.45
N LEU A 432 12.31 9.71 19.20
CA LEU A 432 12.60 10.83 18.31
C LEU A 432 11.42 11.15 17.37
N PRO A 433 11.15 12.43 17.08
CA PRO A 433 10.30 12.83 15.97
C PRO A 433 10.91 12.40 14.62
N LEU A 434 10.08 12.02 13.64
CA LEU A 434 10.51 11.58 12.29
C LEU A 434 11.46 12.56 11.57
N VAL A 435 11.33 13.85 11.88
CA VAL A 435 12.06 14.95 11.24
C VAL A 435 13.43 15.19 11.89
N HIS A 436 13.74 14.56 13.03
CA HIS A 436 14.99 14.80 13.74
C HIS A 436 16.21 14.26 12.96
N PRO A 437 17.30 15.04 12.79
CA PRO A 437 18.45 14.66 11.95
C PRO A 437 19.19 13.39 12.42
N ALA A 438 19.09 13.03 13.71
CA ALA A 438 19.68 11.80 14.24
C ALA A 438 18.98 10.51 13.76
N VAL A 439 17.69 10.57 13.40
CA VAL A 439 16.88 9.37 13.06
C VAL A 439 17.49 8.59 11.90
N ARG A 440 17.87 9.27 10.81
CA ARG A 440 18.48 8.62 9.64
C ARG A 440 19.80 7.93 10.00
N THR A 441 20.62 8.59 10.83
CA THR A 441 21.92 8.09 11.26
C THR A 441 21.77 6.88 12.19
N LEU A 442 20.82 6.93 13.13
CA LEU A 442 20.49 5.82 14.02
C LEU A 442 19.95 4.60 13.27
N LEU A 443 19.04 4.80 12.31
CA LEU A 443 18.52 3.71 11.51
C LEU A 443 19.63 3.02 10.71
N LYS A 444 20.54 3.79 10.09
CA LYS A 444 21.72 3.23 9.41
C LYS A 444 22.64 2.45 10.36
N ALA A 445 22.91 3.02 11.54
CA ALA A 445 23.70 2.36 12.59
C ALA A 445 23.08 1.02 13.00
N ARG A 446 21.76 0.98 13.20
CA ARG A 446 21.00 -0.25 13.48
C ARG A 446 21.12 -1.25 12.35
N ASP A 447 21.05 -0.81 11.10
CA ASP A 447 21.14 -1.70 9.94
C ASP A 447 22.53 -2.34 9.87
N ILE A 448 23.61 -1.60 10.14
CA ILE A 448 24.96 -2.17 10.24
C ILE A 448 25.03 -3.24 11.33
N VAL A 449 24.45 -3.01 12.52
CA VAL A 449 24.42 -4.03 13.59
C VAL A 449 23.64 -5.27 13.15
N LYS A 450 22.50 -5.08 12.49
CA LYS A 450 21.70 -6.19 11.97
C LYS A 450 22.44 -6.95 10.88
N ASP A 451 23.17 -6.26 10.01
CA ASP A 451 24.03 -6.87 9.00
C ASP A 451 25.14 -7.67 9.69
N ILE A 452 25.79 -7.15 10.73
CA ILE A 452 26.80 -7.91 11.50
C ILE A 452 26.19 -9.18 12.12
N CYS A 453 25.02 -9.08 12.74
CA CYS A 453 24.29 -10.24 13.27
C CYS A 453 23.87 -11.22 12.15
N ALA A 454 23.64 -10.71 10.94
CA ALA A 454 23.21 -11.47 9.78
C ALA A 454 24.36 -11.88 8.86
N LEU A 455 25.62 -11.52 9.13
CA LEU A 455 26.79 -11.95 8.36
C LEU A 455 27.09 -13.45 8.51
N ASP A 456 26.41 -14.12 9.44
CA ASP A 456 26.28 -15.60 9.53
C ASP A 456 25.19 -16.13 8.56
N ASN A 457 24.24 -15.28 8.15
CA ASN A 457 23.16 -15.54 7.20
C ASN A 457 23.41 -14.95 5.79
N ASP A 458 24.46 -14.14 5.58
CA ASP A 458 24.79 -13.49 4.31
C ASP A 458 25.53 -14.45 3.37
N SER A 459 24.79 -15.44 2.94
CA SER A 459 24.88 -15.81 1.53
C SER A 459 23.69 -15.17 0.81
N PRO A 460 23.83 -14.76 -0.47
CA PRO A 460 22.69 -14.48 -1.35
C PRO A 460 21.68 -15.64 -1.40
N SER A 461 22.02 -16.79 -0.79
CA SER A 461 21.14 -17.90 -0.57
C SER A 461 20.05 -17.69 0.50
N SER A 462 20.12 -16.75 1.46
CA SER A 462 19.05 -16.65 2.50
C SER A 462 17.71 -16.14 1.95
N HIS A 463 17.72 -15.12 1.07
CA HIS A 463 16.50 -14.71 0.36
C HIS A 463 16.06 -15.74 -0.68
N ALA A 464 17.01 -16.39 -1.35
CA ALA A 464 16.72 -17.49 -2.26
C ALA A 464 16.10 -18.68 -1.52
N GLN A 465 16.58 -19.02 -0.32
CA GLN A 465 16.07 -20.07 0.57
C GLN A 465 14.67 -19.73 1.06
N GLY A 466 14.40 -18.47 1.43
CA GLY A 466 13.04 -18.04 1.77
C GLY A 466 12.06 -18.15 0.59
N LEU A 467 12.51 -17.83 -0.63
CA LEU A 467 11.73 -18.00 -1.86
C LEU A 467 11.58 -19.46 -2.29
N GLU A 468 12.62 -20.28 -2.11
CA GLU A 468 12.59 -21.73 -2.33
C GLU A 468 11.63 -22.39 -1.34
N ARG A 469 11.69 -22.01 -0.06
CA ARG A 469 10.76 -22.47 0.96
C ARG A 469 9.34 -22.06 0.64
N LEU A 470 9.12 -20.83 0.17
CA LEU A 470 7.81 -20.39 -0.30
C LEU A 470 7.33 -21.23 -1.50
N ARG A 471 8.23 -21.61 -2.40
CA ARG A 471 7.92 -22.49 -3.54
C ARG A 471 7.58 -23.93 -3.11
N GLU A 472 8.15 -24.41 -2.00
CA GLU A 472 7.78 -25.70 -1.40
C GLU A 472 6.42 -25.65 -0.69
N LEU A 473 6.12 -24.55 -0.01
CA LEU A 473 4.88 -24.36 0.76
C LEU A 473 3.69 -23.99 -0.12
N VAL A 474 3.93 -23.42 -1.29
CA VAL A 474 2.88 -22.90 -2.18
C VAL A 474 2.97 -23.55 -3.54
N THR A 475 1.87 -24.12 -4.00
CA THR A 475 1.75 -24.73 -5.33
C THR A 475 1.06 -23.78 -6.31
N GLY A 476 1.23 -24.01 -7.62
CA GLY A 476 0.52 -23.24 -8.66
C GLY A 476 1.20 -21.95 -9.15
N TRP A 477 2.51 -21.77 -8.91
CA TRP A 477 3.25 -20.59 -9.39
C TRP A 477 3.20 -20.45 -10.93
N PRO A 478 2.93 -19.24 -11.46
CA PRO A 478 2.94 -18.99 -12.89
C PRO A 478 4.38 -19.01 -13.45
N VAL A 479 4.53 -19.46 -14.70
CA VAL A 479 5.84 -19.67 -15.36
C VAL A 479 6.60 -18.37 -15.62
N LYS A 480 5.89 -17.23 -15.78
CA LYS A 480 6.47 -15.97 -16.27
C LYS A 480 6.72 -14.91 -15.19
N THR A 481 6.10 -15.03 -14.01
CA THR A 481 6.09 -13.95 -13.03
C THR A 481 6.33 -14.52 -11.64
N PHE A 482 7.56 -14.38 -11.14
CA PHE A 482 7.93 -14.79 -9.80
C PHE A 482 8.27 -13.55 -8.95
N PRO A 483 7.99 -13.56 -7.64
CA PRO A 483 8.32 -12.43 -6.78
C PRO A 483 9.83 -12.22 -6.73
N GLU A 484 10.26 -10.96 -6.75
CA GLU A 484 11.67 -10.61 -6.66
C GLU A 484 11.94 -9.79 -5.39
N GLY A 485 13.06 -10.11 -4.75
CA GLY A 485 13.49 -9.44 -3.54
C GLY A 485 12.77 -9.91 -2.28
N ARG A 486 12.84 -9.06 -1.26
CA ARG A 486 12.35 -9.35 0.08
C ARG A 486 10.81 -9.28 0.13
N LEU A 487 10.21 -10.20 0.89
CA LEU A 487 8.81 -10.10 1.32
C LEU A 487 8.63 -8.92 2.30
N ILE A 488 7.79 -7.95 1.94
CA ILE A 488 7.56 -6.72 2.70
C ILE A 488 6.55 -6.98 3.82
N THR A 489 5.39 -7.56 3.49
CA THR A 489 4.34 -7.92 4.46
C THR A 489 3.47 -9.06 3.92
N ALA A 490 2.78 -9.76 4.83
CA ALA A 490 1.75 -10.73 4.51
C ALA A 490 0.45 -10.37 5.26
N VAL A 491 -0.69 -10.52 4.61
CA VAL A 491 -2.00 -10.08 5.13
C VAL A 491 -3.06 -11.15 4.92
N ASP A 492 -3.79 -11.49 5.98
CA ASP A 492 -4.95 -12.38 5.90
C ASP A 492 -6.18 -11.63 5.38
N PHE A 493 -6.88 -12.21 4.41
CA PHE A 493 -8.08 -11.61 3.82
C PHE A 493 -9.20 -12.62 3.57
N ASN A 494 -10.43 -12.12 3.42
CA ASN A 494 -11.57 -12.85 2.87
C ASN A 494 -12.03 -12.17 1.57
N GLU A 495 -12.12 -12.91 0.47
CA GLU A 495 -12.66 -12.37 -0.78
C GLU A 495 -14.20 -12.34 -0.74
N ILE A 496 -14.78 -11.17 -0.97
CA ILE A 496 -16.22 -10.92 -0.95
C ILE A 496 -16.73 -10.79 -2.40
N THR A 497 -17.74 -11.58 -2.74
CA THR A 497 -18.39 -11.51 -4.05
C THR A 497 -19.42 -10.38 -4.13
N PRO A 498 -19.76 -9.86 -5.34
CA PRO A 498 -20.88 -8.93 -5.51
C PRO A 498 -22.16 -9.49 -4.86
N PRO A 499 -22.95 -8.69 -4.11
CA PRO A 499 -22.98 -7.22 -4.04
C PRO A 499 -22.09 -6.61 -2.94
N TYR A 500 -21.03 -7.32 -2.52
CA TYR A 500 -20.03 -6.86 -1.57
C TYR A 500 -20.56 -6.56 -0.15
N ASN A 501 -21.60 -7.28 0.26
CA ASN A 501 -22.20 -7.11 1.59
C ASN A 501 -21.46 -7.93 2.65
N LEU A 502 -20.93 -7.25 3.65
CA LEU A 502 -20.16 -7.83 4.77
C LEU A 502 -21.03 -8.62 5.75
N ASP A 503 -22.28 -8.20 5.97
CA ASP A 503 -23.11 -8.73 7.08
C ASP A 503 -23.83 -10.04 6.72
N THR A 504 -23.95 -10.35 5.42
CA THR A 504 -24.67 -11.54 4.91
C THR A 504 -23.79 -12.73 4.56
N GLN A 505 -22.46 -12.55 4.46
CA GLN A 505 -21.56 -13.65 4.14
C GLN A 505 -20.97 -14.22 5.42
N SER A 506 -21.44 -15.41 5.82
CA SER A 506 -20.79 -16.20 6.87
C SER A 506 -19.34 -16.48 6.46
N SER A 507 -18.39 -16.24 7.38
CA SER A 507 -16.96 -16.52 7.19
C SER A 507 -16.72 -17.90 6.54
N GLY A 508 -16.31 -17.92 5.26
CA GLY A 508 -15.91 -19.10 4.47
C GLY A 508 -16.67 -19.18 3.13
N PRO A 509 -16.00 -19.27 1.95
CA PRO A 509 -14.89 -20.19 1.65
C PRO A 509 -13.66 -19.58 0.91
N ASN A 510 -13.62 -18.26 0.68
CA ASN A 510 -12.54 -17.61 -0.09
C ASN A 510 -11.56 -16.86 0.81
N ALA A 511 -11.13 -17.49 1.89
CA ALA A 511 -10.07 -16.95 2.74
C ALA A 511 -8.71 -17.10 2.03
N GLY A 512 -7.84 -16.12 2.20
CA GLY A 512 -6.56 -16.07 1.50
C GLY A 512 -5.47 -15.35 2.27
N ILE A 513 -4.26 -15.38 1.72
CA ILE A 513 -3.10 -14.62 2.20
C ILE A 513 -2.59 -13.76 1.04
N LEU A 514 -2.49 -12.45 1.26
CA LEU A 514 -1.89 -11.50 0.33
C LEU A 514 -0.43 -11.29 0.73
N LEU A 515 0.49 -11.55 -0.19
CA LEU A 515 1.92 -11.28 -0.02
C LEU A 515 2.33 -10.05 -0.82
N LEU A 516 3.05 -9.14 -0.16
CA LEU A 516 3.54 -7.90 -0.76
C LEU A 516 5.05 -7.99 -1.00
N TYR A 517 5.47 -7.94 -2.26
CA TYR A 517 6.87 -7.78 -2.66
C TYR A 517 7.12 -6.38 -3.23
N LYS A 518 8.36 -6.05 -3.61
CA LYS A 518 8.67 -4.77 -4.28
C LYS A 518 8.23 -4.72 -5.75
N ASN A 519 8.01 -5.86 -6.40
CA ASN A 519 7.64 -5.94 -7.82
C ASN A 519 6.19 -6.42 -8.06
N CYS A 520 5.60 -7.20 -7.15
CA CYS A 520 4.26 -7.76 -7.33
C CYS A 520 3.49 -7.98 -6.02
N LEU A 521 2.18 -8.21 -6.19
CA LEU A 521 1.24 -8.71 -5.20
C LEU A 521 0.92 -10.16 -5.53
N VAL A 522 1.02 -11.06 -4.55
CA VAL A 522 0.62 -12.47 -4.71
C VAL A 522 -0.58 -12.73 -3.82
N LEU A 523 -1.67 -13.25 -4.41
CA LEU A 523 -2.84 -13.72 -3.69
C LEU A 523 -2.78 -15.24 -3.60
N LEU A 524 -2.78 -15.75 -2.38
CA LEU A 524 -2.83 -17.18 -2.06
C LEU A 524 -4.24 -17.55 -1.63
N ALA A 525 -4.78 -18.63 -2.17
CA ALA A 525 -6.02 -19.24 -1.70
C ALA A 525 -5.72 -20.22 -0.56
N LYS A 526 -6.53 -20.16 0.51
CA LYS A 526 -6.49 -21.15 1.59
C LYS A 526 -7.50 -22.26 1.29
N PRO A 527 -7.13 -23.54 1.38
CA PRO A 527 -8.12 -24.61 1.36
C PRO A 527 -8.98 -24.52 2.63
N ALA A 528 -10.24 -24.95 2.53
CA ALA A 528 -11.26 -24.76 3.57
C ALA A 528 -10.88 -25.33 4.96
N GLU A 529 -9.97 -26.30 5.01
CA GLU A 529 -9.51 -26.95 6.24
C GLU A 529 -8.20 -26.36 6.81
N SER A 530 -7.56 -25.41 6.11
CA SER A 530 -6.27 -24.85 6.51
C SER A 530 -6.40 -23.81 7.62
N LYS A 531 -5.63 -23.99 8.69
CA LYS A 531 -5.44 -22.99 9.76
C LYS A 531 -4.25 -22.06 9.51
N SER A 532 -3.69 -22.07 8.29
CA SER A 532 -2.57 -21.20 7.95
C SER A 532 -2.95 -19.73 8.09
N THR A 533 -2.09 -18.97 8.75
CA THR A 533 -2.24 -17.51 8.93
C THR A 533 -1.05 -16.82 8.29
N ALA A 534 -1.22 -15.57 7.86
CA ALA A 534 -0.14 -14.76 7.32
C ALA A 534 1.06 -14.68 8.28
N ARG A 535 0.79 -14.62 9.60
CA ARG A 535 1.81 -14.62 10.64
C ARG A 535 2.58 -15.94 10.71
N ALA A 536 1.89 -17.08 10.63
CA ALA A 536 2.54 -18.39 10.62
C ALA A 536 3.41 -18.57 9.36
N LEU A 537 2.88 -18.19 8.20
CA LEU A 537 3.63 -18.24 6.93
C LEU A 537 4.89 -17.36 6.97
N LEU A 538 4.79 -16.13 7.51
CA LEU A 538 5.96 -15.26 7.69
C LEU A 538 7.00 -15.89 8.63
N ALA A 539 6.56 -16.51 9.72
CA ALA A 539 7.45 -17.19 10.66
C ALA A 539 8.16 -18.38 10.01
N ASP A 540 7.48 -19.16 9.18
CA ASP A 540 8.08 -20.32 8.49
C ASP A 540 9.12 -19.91 7.44
N ILE A 541 8.85 -18.83 6.70
CA ILE A 541 9.81 -18.26 5.74
C ILE A 541 11.04 -17.70 6.46
N ASP A 542 10.85 -17.00 7.58
CA ASP A 542 11.94 -16.46 8.40
C ASP A 542 12.76 -17.59 9.06
N ASN A 543 12.13 -18.68 9.51
CA ASN A 543 12.81 -19.80 10.15
C ASN A 543 13.66 -20.62 9.17
N ALA A 544 13.19 -20.82 7.93
CA ALA A 544 13.95 -21.50 6.88
C ALA A 544 15.20 -20.70 6.44
N ALA A 545 15.19 -19.38 6.63
CA ALA A 545 16.33 -18.51 6.39
C ALA A 545 17.40 -18.56 7.50
N SER A 546 17.19 -19.36 8.58
CA SER A 546 18.11 -19.52 9.71
C SER A 546 18.90 -20.83 9.64
N PRO A 547 20.24 -20.82 9.84
CA PRO A 547 21.11 -22.00 9.70
C PRO A 547 20.99 -23.02 10.85
N THR A 548 20.24 -22.70 11.92
CA THR A 548 20.05 -23.56 13.10
C THR A 548 18.85 -24.50 13.01
N ALA A 549 18.18 -24.57 11.85
CA ALA A 549 17.02 -25.43 11.70
C ALA A 549 17.45 -26.91 11.66
N ASP A 550 17.33 -27.58 12.80
CA ASP A 550 17.30 -29.05 12.88
C ASP A 550 16.31 -29.58 11.84
N MET A 551 16.80 -30.39 10.90
CA MET A 551 16.02 -30.98 9.79
C MET A 551 14.95 -32.00 10.25
N SER A 552 14.51 -31.97 11.50
CA SER A 552 13.71 -33.03 12.13
C SER A 552 12.26 -32.67 12.44
N MET A 553 11.79 -31.45 12.14
CA MET A 553 10.38 -31.06 12.35
C MET A 553 9.72 -30.63 11.03
N SER A 554 9.45 -31.59 10.15
CA SER A 554 8.53 -31.41 9.02
C SER A 554 7.10 -31.26 9.55
N LEU A 555 6.71 -30.01 9.84
CA LEU A 555 5.30 -29.66 9.98
C LEU A 555 4.55 -29.94 8.66
N PRO A 556 3.24 -30.28 8.73
CA PRO A 556 2.49 -30.71 7.55
C PRO A 556 2.51 -29.64 6.46
N GLN A 557 2.69 -30.08 5.22
CA GLN A 557 2.60 -29.23 4.03
C GLN A 557 1.27 -28.48 4.08
N SER A 558 1.32 -27.17 4.34
CA SER A 558 0.13 -26.34 4.15
C SER A 558 -0.07 -26.24 2.65
N GLU A 559 -1.14 -26.85 2.11
CA GLU A 559 -1.48 -26.79 0.68
C GLU A 559 -1.99 -25.40 0.28
N LEU A 560 -1.15 -24.37 0.36
CA LEU A 560 -1.46 -23.05 -0.18
C LEU A 560 -1.35 -23.09 -1.70
N GLN A 561 -2.30 -22.46 -2.38
CA GLN A 561 -2.31 -22.36 -3.85
C GLN A 561 -2.21 -20.91 -4.28
N VAL A 562 -1.39 -20.62 -5.29
CA VAL A 562 -1.37 -19.29 -5.92
C VAL A 562 -2.70 -19.08 -6.65
N ALA A 563 -3.49 -18.12 -6.20
CA ALA A 563 -4.71 -17.71 -6.88
C ALA A 563 -4.40 -16.72 -8.00
N LYS A 564 -3.63 -15.66 -7.71
CA LYS A 564 -3.25 -14.62 -8.68
C LYS A 564 -1.88 -14.01 -8.34
N VAL A 565 -1.10 -13.67 -9.36
CA VAL A 565 0.10 -12.82 -9.25
C VAL A 565 -0.16 -11.55 -10.05
N LEU A 566 -0.06 -10.40 -9.39
CA LEU A 566 -0.41 -9.10 -9.95
C LEU A 566 0.78 -8.15 -9.90
N GLU A 567 1.21 -7.64 -11.04
CA GLU A 567 2.31 -6.67 -11.15
C GLU A 567 1.82 -5.25 -10.81
N PHE A 568 2.58 -4.46 -10.04
CA PHE A 568 2.10 -3.15 -9.54
C PHE A 568 1.74 -2.12 -10.61
N HIS A 569 2.36 -2.18 -11.78
CA HIS A 569 2.03 -1.26 -12.88
C HIS A 569 0.67 -1.59 -13.52
N LYS A 570 0.14 -2.80 -13.27
CA LYS A 570 -1.16 -3.29 -13.77
C LYS A 570 -2.21 -3.39 -12.67
N VAL A 571 -2.02 -2.75 -11.52
CA VAL A 571 -2.97 -2.84 -10.39
C VAL A 571 -3.37 -1.46 -9.90
N ARG A 572 -4.66 -1.31 -9.59
CA ARG A 572 -5.16 -0.21 -8.77
C ARG A 572 -5.74 -0.71 -7.47
N CYS A 573 -5.47 0.06 -6.42
CA CYS A 573 -6.01 -0.20 -5.10
C CYS A 573 -6.94 0.93 -4.68
N MET A 574 -8.13 0.59 -4.21
CA MET A 574 -9.09 1.50 -3.59
C MET A 574 -9.54 0.91 -2.26
N GLN A 575 -10.10 1.72 -1.37
CA GLN A 575 -10.68 1.23 -0.12
C GLN A 575 -12.16 1.59 0.00
N SER A 576 -12.90 0.84 0.81
CA SER A 576 -14.22 1.27 1.27
C SER A 576 -14.14 2.46 2.20
N THR A 577 -15.27 3.15 2.38
CA THR A 577 -15.40 4.30 3.30
C THR A 577 -15.08 3.94 4.75
N CYS A 578 -15.32 2.69 5.17
CA CYS A 578 -15.00 2.19 6.51
C CYS A 578 -13.59 1.62 6.66
N GLY A 579 -12.79 1.55 5.59
CA GLY A 579 -11.41 1.05 5.63
C GLY A 579 -11.27 -0.47 5.86
N ARG A 580 -12.37 -1.22 5.92
CA ARG A 580 -12.37 -2.69 6.10
C ARG A 580 -12.09 -3.45 4.79
N MET A 581 -12.53 -2.90 3.67
CA MET A 581 -12.39 -3.53 2.35
C MET A 581 -11.27 -2.87 1.55
N LEU A 582 -10.40 -3.71 0.99
CA LEU A 582 -9.46 -3.37 -0.07
C LEU A 582 -10.05 -3.84 -1.41
N PHE A 583 -10.24 -2.92 -2.34
CA PHE A 583 -10.59 -3.22 -3.72
C PHE A 583 -9.32 -3.23 -4.57
N VAL A 584 -9.03 -4.37 -5.21
CA VAL A 584 -7.89 -4.53 -6.11
C VAL A 584 -8.42 -4.72 -7.53
N LEU A 585 -8.06 -3.81 -8.43
CA LEU A 585 -8.50 -3.82 -9.82
C LEU A 585 -7.31 -4.10 -10.74
N PRO A 586 -7.22 -5.31 -11.34
CA PRO A 586 -6.25 -5.61 -12.37
C PRO A 586 -6.56 -4.84 -13.66
N ILE A 587 -5.52 -4.32 -14.29
CA ILE A 587 -5.56 -3.64 -15.57
C ILE A 587 -5.09 -4.61 -16.65
N ALA A 588 -5.94 -4.90 -17.64
CA ALA A 588 -5.54 -5.66 -18.81
C ALA A 588 -4.64 -4.81 -19.72
N SER A 589 -3.49 -5.34 -20.16
CA SER A 589 -2.67 -4.65 -21.17
C SER A 589 -3.20 -4.96 -22.57
N ASN A 590 -3.33 -3.93 -23.41
CA ASN A 590 -3.77 -4.04 -24.81
C ASN A 590 -2.78 -4.80 -25.72
N THR A 591 -1.72 -5.39 -25.17
CA THR A 591 -0.56 -5.92 -25.89
C THR A 591 -0.51 -7.45 -26.01
N ILE A 592 -1.43 -8.19 -25.38
CA ILE A 592 -1.42 -9.66 -25.44
C ILE A 592 -2.82 -10.13 -25.88
N PRO A 593 -2.93 -10.96 -26.94
CA PRO A 593 -4.21 -11.57 -27.29
C PRO A 593 -4.70 -12.37 -26.07
N ALA A 594 -5.97 -12.18 -25.72
CA ALA A 594 -6.63 -12.81 -24.59
C ALA A 594 -6.33 -14.31 -24.56
N ASP A 595 -5.39 -14.72 -23.71
CA ASP A 595 -5.33 -16.11 -23.28
C ASP A 595 -6.61 -16.38 -22.48
N ILE A 596 -7.28 -17.39 -22.97
CA ILE A 596 -8.57 -17.92 -22.59
C ILE A 596 -8.72 -18.01 -21.06
N ASN A 597 -9.76 -17.34 -20.53
CA ASN A 597 -10.47 -17.64 -19.27
C ASN A 597 -9.98 -17.10 -17.91
N THR A 598 -9.30 -15.95 -17.81
CA THR A 598 -9.27 -15.25 -16.51
C THR A 598 -9.71 -13.79 -16.66
N PRO A 599 -10.99 -13.47 -16.40
CA PRO A 599 -11.44 -12.09 -16.47
C PRO A 599 -10.70 -11.23 -15.43
N SER A 600 -10.32 -10.02 -15.84
CA SER A 600 -9.71 -9.00 -14.97
C SER A 600 -10.75 -8.45 -14.01
N ASP A 601 -11.14 -9.28 -13.05
CA ASP A 601 -12.23 -8.96 -12.14
C ASP A 601 -11.77 -8.04 -11.02
N LEU A 602 -12.68 -7.12 -10.64
CA LEU A 602 -12.55 -6.35 -9.42
C LEU A 602 -12.59 -7.29 -8.21
N LEU A 603 -11.47 -7.40 -7.52
CA LEU A 603 -11.36 -8.17 -6.28
C LEU A 603 -11.75 -7.27 -5.11
N ALA A 604 -12.68 -7.74 -4.28
CA ALA A 604 -13.06 -7.06 -3.05
C ALA A 604 -12.58 -7.92 -1.87
N LEU A 605 -11.57 -7.45 -1.15
CA LEU A 605 -10.89 -8.19 -0.09
C LEU A 605 -11.19 -7.55 1.27
N GLU A 606 -11.87 -8.27 2.14
CA GLU A 606 -12.01 -7.90 3.55
C GLU A 606 -10.71 -8.22 4.28
N LEU A 607 -10.06 -7.20 4.85
CA LEU A 607 -8.81 -7.38 5.57
C LEU A 607 -9.08 -7.83 7.01
N THR A 608 -8.33 -8.82 7.48
CA THR A 608 -8.51 -9.41 8.82
C THR A 608 -7.22 -9.32 9.64
N ALA A 609 -7.31 -9.70 10.93
CA ALA A 609 -6.19 -9.72 11.88
C ALA A 609 -5.49 -8.35 12.00
N MET A 610 -4.18 -8.26 11.74
CA MET A 610 -3.38 -7.05 11.97
C MET A 610 -3.77 -5.84 11.10
N TYR A 611 -4.47 -6.10 9.99
CA TYR A 611 -4.90 -5.10 9.02
C TYR A 611 -6.42 -4.85 9.03
N GLU A 612 -7.14 -5.40 10.02
CA GLU A 612 -8.58 -5.17 10.17
C GLU A 612 -8.89 -3.67 10.29
N GLY A 613 -9.76 -3.18 9.40
CA GLY A 613 -10.11 -1.75 9.31
C GLY A 613 -8.96 -0.82 8.86
N ARG A 614 -7.83 -1.37 8.42
CA ARG A 614 -6.60 -0.62 8.08
C ARG A 614 -6.22 -0.73 6.59
N ALA A 615 -7.20 -0.77 5.69
CA ALA A 615 -6.94 -0.79 4.24
C ALA A 615 -6.10 0.40 3.77
N ASN A 616 -6.29 1.59 4.34
CA ASN A 616 -5.47 2.77 4.06
C ASN A 616 -3.97 2.49 4.24
N ARG A 617 -3.62 1.87 5.38
CA ARG A 617 -2.22 1.55 5.70
C ARG A 617 -1.65 0.54 4.72
N LEU A 618 -2.41 -0.48 4.35
CA LEU A 618 -1.96 -1.46 3.35
C LEU A 618 -1.75 -0.80 1.97
N ILE A 619 -2.62 0.14 1.57
CA ILE A 619 -2.46 0.91 0.33
C ILE A 619 -1.23 1.84 0.40
N GLU A 620 -0.92 2.41 1.56
CA GLU A 620 0.32 3.16 1.78
C GLU A 620 1.56 2.27 1.56
N GLU A 621 1.55 1.07 2.16
CA GLU A 621 2.64 0.09 2.04
C GLU A 621 2.78 -0.42 0.60
N ILE A 622 1.67 -0.68 -0.11
CA ILE A 622 1.66 -1.03 -1.54
C ILE A 622 2.26 0.08 -2.39
N SER A 623 1.90 1.34 -2.10
CA SER A 623 2.40 2.50 -2.84
C SER A 623 3.90 2.71 -2.61
N LYS A 624 4.38 2.52 -1.37
CA LYS A 624 5.81 2.52 -1.03
C LYS A 624 6.58 1.38 -1.68
N ALA A 625 6.03 0.17 -1.66
CA ALA A 625 6.61 -1.00 -2.34
C ALA A 625 6.73 -0.78 -3.85
N LYS A 626 5.68 -0.21 -4.47
CA LYS A 626 5.70 0.19 -5.87
C LYS A 626 6.83 1.18 -6.16
N ILE A 627 6.98 2.23 -5.36
CA ILE A 627 8.08 3.20 -5.50
C ILE A 627 9.45 2.52 -5.33
N GLU A 628 9.59 1.62 -4.35
CA GLU A 628 10.82 0.87 -4.12
C GLU A 628 11.19 -0.02 -5.32
N GLY A 629 10.20 -0.67 -5.95
CA GLY A 629 10.42 -1.46 -7.16
C GLY A 629 10.81 -0.63 -8.38
N ARG A 630 10.34 0.62 -8.45
CA ARG A 630 10.65 1.55 -9.56
C ARG A 630 12.06 2.13 -9.47
N PHE A 631 12.51 2.52 -8.28
CA PHE A 631 13.80 3.19 -8.09
C PHE A 631 14.82 2.28 -7.37
N PRO A 632 15.86 1.79 -8.08
CA PRO A 632 16.87 0.92 -7.47
C PRO A 632 17.64 1.64 -6.35
N GLU A 633 18.27 0.86 -5.47
CA GLU A 633 18.99 1.38 -4.29
C GLU A 633 20.07 2.40 -4.69
N SER A 634 20.82 2.13 -5.77
CA SER A 634 21.85 3.03 -6.30
C SER A 634 21.31 4.44 -6.63
N GLU A 635 20.11 4.53 -7.19
CA GLU A 635 19.48 5.81 -7.52
C GLU A 635 18.95 6.51 -6.25
N ARG A 636 18.39 5.75 -5.31
CA ARG A 636 17.86 6.30 -4.04
C ARG A 636 18.97 6.86 -3.14
N GLU A 637 20.16 6.28 -3.19
CA GLU A 637 21.31 6.73 -2.40
C GLU A 637 22.17 7.78 -3.11
N GLY A 638 22.04 7.93 -4.43
CA GLY A 638 22.84 8.83 -5.27
C GLY A 638 22.62 10.34 -5.07
N GLY A 639 21.78 10.75 -4.11
CA GLY A 639 21.57 12.16 -3.74
C GLY A 639 20.77 13.00 -4.76
N LYS A 640 20.48 12.44 -5.94
CA LYS A 640 19.66 13.02 -7.01
C LYS A 640 18.20 12.56 -6.99
N TRP A 641 17.81 11.77 -5.99
CA TRP A 641 16.46 11.28 -5.79
C TRP A 641 15.98 11.64 -4.38
N SER A 642 14.71 12.03 -4.26
CA SER A 642 14.07 12.18 -2.96
C SER A 642 12.59 11.83 -3.02
N LEU A 643 12.09 11.15 -1.99
CA LEU A 643 10.66 10.95 -1.77
C LEU A 643 10.16 12.03 -0.82
N ARG A 644 9.05 12.69 -1.13
CA ARG A 644 8.46 13.74 -0.29
C ARG A 644 6.97 13.49 -0.08
N SER A 645 6.46 13.92 1.07
CA SER A 645 5.02 13.83 1.37
C SER A 645 4.56 15.11 2.06
N PRO A 646 3.67 15.90 1.44
CA PRO A 646 3.20 17.14 2.03
C PRO A 646 2.32 16.86 3.25
N THR A 647 2.53 17.63 4.33
CA THR A 647 1.72 17.56 5.55
C THR A 647 0.61 18.61 5.55
N GLY A 648 -0.47 18.38 6.33
CA GLY A 648 -1.56 19.35 6.48
C GLY A 648 -2.46 19.50 5.25
N LEU A 649 -2.56 18.46 4.42
CA LEU A 649 -3.46 18.45 3.26
C LEU A 649 -4.91 18.60 3.73
N ALA A 650 -5.65 19.52 3.11
CA ALA A 650 -7.08 19.71 3.38
C ALA A 650 -7.95 18.51 2.95
N SER A 651 -7.38 17.59 2.15
CA SER A 651 -8.03 16.36 1.72
C SER A 651 -7.49 15.16 2.49
N ASN A 652 -8.34 14.14 2.69
CA ASN A 652 -7.96 12.86 3.30
C ASN A 652 -7.09 11.97 2.39
N VAL A 653 -6.43 12.56 1.39
CA VAL A 653 -5.63 11.86 0.38
C VAL A 653 -4.16 12.18 0.62
N GLY A 654 -3.36 11.16 0.92
CA GLY A 654 -1.92 11.26 1.02
C GLY A 654 -1.25 11.32 -0.36
N ILE A 655 -0.16 12.08 -0.47
CA ILE A 655 0.64 12.20 -1.69
C ILE A 655 2.05 11.71 -1.39
N LEU A 656 2.58 10.86 -2.27
CA LEU A 656 3.96 10.41 -2.31
C LEU A 656 4.59 10.95 -3.59
N ALA A 657 5.40 11.99 -3.47
CA ALA A 657 6.04 12.68 -4.59
C ALA A 657 7.51 12.23 -4.74
N CYS A 658 7.83 11.51 -5.81
CA CYS A 658 9.18 11.08 -6.15
C CYS A 658 9.85 12.15 -7.02
N VAL A 659 10.86 12.84 -6.50
CA VAL A 659 11.60 13.88 -7.21
C VAL A 659 12.85 13.29 -7.85
N CYS A 660 12.99 13.44 -9.17
CA CYS A 660 14.13 12.93 -9.94
C CYS A 660 14.45 13.82 -11.18
N GLU A 661 15.63 13.62 -11.79
CA GLU A 661 16.04 14.31 -13.03
C GLU A 661 15.60 13.57 -14.30
N TYR A 662 15.25 14.34 -15.34
CA TYR A 662 15.02 13.83 -16.68
C TYR A 662 16.30 13.23 -17.29
N GLY A 663 16.21 12.03 -17.88
CA GLY A 663 17.27 11.44 -18.71
C GLY A 663 18.30 10.53 -18.01
N GLN A 664 18.34 10.46 -16.68
CA GLN A 664 19.27 9.55 -15.96
C GLN A 664 18.62 8.24 -15.49
N SER A 665 17.30 8.19 -15.28
CA SER A 665 16.63 6.96 -14.84
C SER A 665 16.03 6.22 -16.04
N PRO A 666 16.46 4.99 -16.36
CA PRO A 666 15.85 4.16 -17.41
C PRO A 666 14.37 3.81 -17.13
N THR A 667 13.89 4.14 -15.93
CA THR A 667 12.55 3.84 -15.40
C THR A 667 11.49 4.83 -15.91
N LEU A 668 11.87 6.06 -16.25
CA LEU A 668 10.94 7.12 -16.71
C LEU A 668 10.49 6.93 -18.17
N SER A 669 11.24 6.14 -18.93
CA SER A 669 11.02 5.78 -20.34
C SER A 669 10.40 4.39 -20.52
N GLN A 670 10.25 3.59 -19.46
CA GLN A 670 9.60 2.27 -19.49
C GLN A 670 8.17 2.31 -18.91
N ASP A 671 7.41 1.23 -19.13
CA ASP A 671 6.05 0.96 -18.62
C ASP A 671 5.88 1.08 -17.08
N TYR A 672 6.96 1.35 -16.34
CA TYR A 672 7.01 1.38 -14.89
C TYR A 672 6.83 2.78 -14.27
N SER A 673 6.54 3.84 -15.04
CA SER A 673 6.28 5.19 -14.48
C SER A 673 5.05 5.24 -13.54
N SER A 674 5.00 6.23 -12.64
CA SER A 674 3.73 6.61 -12.01
C SER A 674 2.71 7.04 -13.08
N GLN A 675 1.42 6.86 -12.81
CA GLN A 675 0.31 7.30 -13.67
C GLN A 675 0.15 8.83 -13.70
N ILE A 676 0.71 9.53 -12.70
CA ILE A 676 0.66 10.99 -12.57
C ILE A 676 2.09 11.52 -12.59
N ARG A 677 2.36 12.44 -13.51
CA ARG A 677 3.68 13.06 -13.67
C ARG A 677 3.58 14.58 -13.61
N VAL A 678 4.44 15.20 -12.81
CA VAL A 678 4.69 16.64 -12.78
C VAL A 678 5.96 16.93 -13.58
N VAL A 679 5.86 17.84 -14.54
CA VAL A 679 6.95 18.29 -15.40
C VAL A 679 7.07 19.80 -15.33
N PHE A 680 8.28 20.32 -15.58
CA PHE A 680 8.55 21.76 -15.58
C PHE A 680 8.87 22.24 -17.00
N ASP A 681 8.54 23.50 -17.31
CA ASP A 681 8.83 24.17 -18.59
C ASP A 681 8.31 23.44 -19.84
N THR A 682 7.30 22.59 -19.70
CA THR A 682 6.80 21.78 -20.82
C THR A 682 5.56 22.41 -21.43
N SER A 683 5.56 22.60 -22.75
CA SER A 683 4.41 23.16 -23.47
C SER A 683 3.20 22.23 -23.44
N LYS A 684 1.98 22.78 -23.50
CA LYS A 684 0.73 21.99 -23.57
C LYS A 684 0.71 20.98 -24.71
N ALA A 685 1.20 21.37 -25.89
CA ALA A 685 1.27 20.45 -27.04
C ALA A 685 2.17 19.24 -26.75
N ALA A 686 3.28 19.45 -26.04
CA ALA A 686 4.17 18.38 -25.61
C ALA A 686 3.52 17.52 -24.50
N CYS A 687 2.82 18.10 -23.53
CA CYS A 687 2.04 17.36 -22.53
C CYS A 687 1.02 16.43 -23.17
N GLY A 688 0.29 16.92 -24.18
CA GLY A 688 -0.69 16.12 -24.92
C GLY A 688 -0.06 15.02 -25.77
N GLN A 689 1.19 15.19 -26.22
CA GLN A 689 1.96 14.12 -26.86
C GLN A 689 2.44 13.08 -25.86
N ILE A 690 2.97 13.51 -24.70
CA ILE A 690 3.41 12.64 -23.61
C ILE A 690 2.25 11.73 -23.16
N LEU A 691 1.06 12.29 -22.94
CA LEU A 691 -0.15 11.51 -22.58
C LEU A 691 -0.56 10.48 -23.64
N LYS A 692 -0.19 10.67 -24.91
CA LYS A 692 -0.49 9.73 -25.99
C LYS A 692 0.61 8.68 -26.20
N SER A 693 1.86 9.03 -25.91
CA SER A 693 3.03 8.18 -26.17
C SER A 693 3.47 7.34 -24.97
N THR A 694 2.99 7.65 -23.77
CA THR A 694 3.31 6.91 -22.53
C THR A 694 2.04 6.46 -21.81
N ASN A 695 2.15 5.49 -20.89
CA ASN A 695 1.03 4.99 -20.07
C ASN A 695 0.60 5.99 -18.95
N LEU A 696 0.80 7.29 -19.17
CA LEU A 696 0.45 8.34 -18.23
C LEU A 696 -1.03 8.71 -18.37
N GLU A 697 -1.67 8.96 -17.24
CA GLU A 697 -3.08 9.38 -17.22
C GLU A 697 -3.26 10.86 -16.94
N VAL A 698 -2.30 11.44 -16.19
CA VAL A 698 -2.29 12.84 -15.82
C VAL A 698 -0.88 13.39 -15.99
N VAL A 699 -0.79 14.50 -16.72
CA VAL A 699 0.44 15.30 -16.82
C VAL A 699 0.13 16.68 -16.26
N ILE A 700 0.95 17.10 -15.31
CA ILE A 700 0.88 18.41 -14.66
C ILE A 700 2.11 19.18 -15.09
N SER A 701 1.92 20.22 -15.90
CA SER A 701 2.99 21.13 -16.30
C SER A 701 3.01 22.34 -15.39
N ILE A 702 4.18 22.63 -14.82
CA ILE A 702 4.45 23.85 -14.08
C ILE A 702 5.35 24.72 -14.95
N SER A 703 4.85 25.89 -15.34
CA SER A 703 5.62 26.87 -16.09
C SER A 703 5.90 28.11 -15.22
N PRO A 704 7.13 28.65 -15.30
CA PRO A 704 7.50 29.89 -14.64
C PRO A 704 6.70 31.03 -15.28
N PRO A 705 6.07 31.91 -14.50
CA PRO A 705 5.45 33.11 -15.00
C PRO A 705 6.35 34.31 -14.77
N ASN A 706 5.92 35.44 -15.33
CA ASN A 706 6.48 36.74 -15.05
C ASN A 706 6.20 37.11 -13.57
N GLY A 707 7.17 36.90 -12.66
CA GLY A 707 7.09 37.31 -11.24
C GLY A 707 6.95 36.15 -10.23
N ASP A 708 6.24 36.37 -9.12
CA ASP A 708 6.13 35.46 -7.95
C ASP A 708 5.05 34.36 -8.05
N GLN A 709 4.38 34.23 -9.19
CA GLN A 709 3.35 33.20 -9.39
C GLN A 709 3.95 31.99 -10.10
N TYR A 710 3.19 30.89 -10.27
CA TYR A 710 3.46 29.77 -11.17
C TYR A 710 2.18 29.42 -11.93
N ARG A 711 2.31 29.00 -13.18
CA ARG A 711 1.18 28.53 -13.98
C ARG A 711 1.16 27.00 -13.95
N LEU A 712 0.08 26.46 -13.40
CA LEU A 712 -0.19 25.03 -13.26
C LEU A 712 -1.19 24.61 -14.33
N ASP A 713 -0.74 23.84 -15.32
CA ASP A 713 -1.58 23.27 -16.36
C ASP A 713 -1.73 21.76 -16.14
N ILE A 714 -2.96 21.27 -16.02
CA ILE A 714 -3.27 19.85 -15.82
C ILE A 714 -3.95 19.31 -17.08
N GLU A 715 -3.37 18.27 -17.67
CA GLU A 715 -3.94 17.52 -18.78
C GLU A 715 -4.23 16.09 -18.35
N THR A 716 -5.36 15.53 -18.80
CA THR A 716 -5.85 14.21 -18.35
C THR A 716 -6.41 13.41 -19.51
N VAL A 717 -6.28 12.08 -19.47
CA VAL A 717 -6.87 11.17 -20.47
C VAL A 717 -8.41 11.20 -20.49
N VAL A 718 -9.05 11.66 -19.40
CA VAL A 718 -10.52 11.76 -19.29
C VAL A 718 -11.03 13.14 -19.77
N GLY A 719 -10.16 13.99 -20.32
CA GLY A 719 -10.53 15.28 -20.93
C GLY A 719 -10.90 16.41 -19.95
N SER A 720 -10.69 16.21 -18.63
CA SER A 720 -10.99 17.20 -17.58
C SER A 720 -9.76 18.06 -17.26
N GLY A 721 -9.19 18.70 -18.28
CA GLY A 721 -8.02 19.58 -18.10
C GLY A 721 -8.35 20.86 -17.33
N SER A 722 -7.37 21.43 -16.63
CA SER A 722 -7.53 22.70 -15.90
C SER A 722 -6.25 23.54 -15.94
N THR A 723 -6.39 24.86 -15.80
CA THR A 723 -5.28 25.81 -15.72
C THR A 723 -5.49 26.70 -14.50
N ASP A 724 -4.51 26.76 -13.62
CA ASP A 724 -4.52 27.60 -12.42
C ASP A 724 -3.26 28.45 -12.31
N LEU A 725 -3.39 29.62 -11.67
CA LEU A 725 -2.27 30.45 -11.24
C LEU A 725 -2.08 30.23 -9.74
N ILE A 726 -0.88 29.84 -9.34
CA ILE A 726 -0.53 29.45 -7.97
C ILE A 726 0.68 30.26 -7.48
N THR A 727 0.84 30.35 -6.17
CA THR A 727 2.07 30.77 -5.48
C THR A 727 2.65 29.56 -4.73
N VAL A 728 3.85 29.68 -4.18
CA VAL A 728 4.47 28.58 -3.41
C VAL A 728 3.56 28.11 -2.26
N ASP A 729 2.95 29.03 -1.51
CA ASP A 729 2.06 28.68 -0.39
C ASP A 729 0.73 28.04 -0.82
N THR A 730 0.27 28.34 -2.03
CA THR A 730 -1.00 27.83 -2.56
C THR A 730 -0.83 26.60 -3.46
N PHE A 731 0.42 26.20 -3.76
CA PHE A 731 0.74 25.08 -4.63
C PHE A 731 0.14 23.76 -4.13
N VAL A 732 0.51 23.32 -2.93
CA VAL A 732 0.04 22.06 -2.36
C VAL A 732 -1.48 22.03 -2.13
N PRO A 733 -2.12 23.06 -1.55
CA PRO A 733 -3.57 23.10 -1.44
C PRO A 733 -4.30 23.01 -2.79
N THR A 734 -3.80 23.70 -3.81
CA THR A 734 -4.39 23.68 -5.15
C THR A 734 -4.21 22.32 -5.82
N LEU A 735 -2.99 21.77 -5.77
CA LEU A 735 -2.66 20.45 -6.30
C LEU A 735 -3.55 19.37 -5.66
N SER A 736 -3.63 19.34 -4.32
CA SER A 736 -4.43 18.37 -3.57
C SER A 736 -5.91 18.43 -3.96
N ARG A 737 -6.48 19.64 -4.01
CA ARG A 737 -7.88 19.85 -4.40
C ARG A 737 -8.14 19.38 -5.84
N ARG A 738 -7.26 19.74 -6.78
CA ARG A 738 -7.41 19.34 -8.20
C ARG A 738 -7.31 17.83 -8.36
N LEU A 739 -6.33 17.19 -7.72
CA LEU A 739 -6.19 15.74 -7.73
C LEU A 739 -7.43 15.05 -7.14
N GLN A 740 -7.98 15.54 -6.03
CA GLN A 740 -9.20 14.98 -5.44
C GLN A 740 -10.37 14.96 -6.42
N TYR A 741 -10.57 16.02 -7.20
CA TYR A 741 -11.62 16.06 -8.23
C TYR A 741 -11.33 15.14 -9.42
N LEU A 742 -10.06 14.88 -9.72
CA LEU A 742 -9.65 13.99 -10.81
C LEU A 742 -9.71 12.51 -10.43
N LEU A 743 -9.55 12.16 -9.15
CA LEU A 743 -9.56 10.77 -8.70
C LEU A 743 -10.83 10.02 -9.10
N SER A 744 -12.01 10.64 -8.93
CA SER A 744 -13.30 10.04 -9.26
C SER A 744 -13.41 9.66 -10.76
N PRO A 745 -13.23 10.59 -11.72
CA PRO A 745 -13.29 10.24 -13.14
C PRO A 745 -12.16 9.27 -13.57
N LEU A 746 -10.96 9.35 -12.99
CA LEU A 746 -9.84 8.45 -13.29
C LEU A 746 -10.08 7.00 -12.84
N HIS A 747 -10.87 6.78 -11.79
CA HIS A 747 -11.23 5.46 -11.27
C HIS A 747 -12.64 5.01 -11.69
N SER A 748 -13.19 5.63 -12.73
CA SER A 748 -14.50 5.31 -13.29
C SER A 748 -14.39 4.61 -14.65
N PRO A 749 -15.48 4.04 -15.19
CA PRO A 749 -15.51 3.50 -16.55
C PRO A 749 -15.20 4.54 -17.63
N ARG A 750 -15.12 5.84 -17.29
CA ARG A 750 -14.70 6.89 -18.23
C ARG A 750 -13.22 6.77 -18.61
N ASN A 751 -12.40 6.15 -17.77
CA ASN A 751 -11.02 5.86 -18.07
C ASN A 751 -10.94 4.66 -19.04
N PRO A 752 -10.36 4.81 -20.25
CA PRO A 752 -10.23 3.73 -21.23
C PRO A 752 -9.59 2.46 -20.66
N ILE A 753 -8.59 2.62 -19.78
CA ILE A 753 -7.80 1.52 -19.21
C ILE A 753 -8.65 0.67 -18.24
N LEU A 754 -9.61 1.31 -17.56
CA LEU A 754 -10.47 0.66 -16.57
C LEU A 754 -11.86 0.32 -17.11
N THR A 755 -12.16 0.69 -18.35
CA THR A 755 -13.49 0.54 -18.95
C THR A 755 -13.94 -0.92 -18.94
N GLU A 756 -13.10 -1.83 -19.45
CA GLU A 756 -13.42 -3.25 -19.52
C GLU A 756 -13.66 -3.91 -18.15
N PRO A 757 -12.71 -3.85 -17.19
CA PRO A 757 -12.88 -4.54 -15.92
C PRO A 757 -14.01 -3.94 -15.06
N LEU A 758 -14.24 -2.62 -15.12
CA LEU A 758 -15.35 -1.98 -14.40
C LEU A 758 -16.72 -2.28 -15.03
N VAL A 759 -16.83 -2.29 -16.36
CA VAL A 759 -18.08 -2.68 -17.04
C VAL A 759 -18.42 -4.14 -16.73
N HIS A 760 -17.42 -5.03 -16.69
CA HIS A 760 -17.62 -6.42 -16.30
C HIS A 760 -18.06 -6.56 -14.84
N SER A 761 -17.40 -5.86 -13.91
CA SER A 761 -17.79 -5.83 -12.49
C SER A 761 -19.23 -5.32 -12.29
N ASN A 762 -19.62 -4.25 -12.99
CA ASN A 762 -20.99 -3.75 -12.97
C ASN A 762 -21.98 -4.78 -13.54
N PHE A 763 -21.59 -5.51 -14.59
CA PHE A 763 -22.40 -6.58 -15.17
C PHE A 763 -22.66 -7.71 -14.17
N GLU A 764 -21.64 -8.22 -13.50
CA GLU A 764 -21.80 -9.29 -12.50
C GLU A 764 -22.65 -8.82 -11.30
N THR A 765 -22.44 -7.59 -10.85
CA THR A 765 -23.25 -6.96 -9.80
C THR A 765 -24.73 -6.89 -10.19
N LEU A 766 -25.04 -6.35 -11.37
CA LEU A 766 -26.41 -6.19 -11.83
C LEU A 766 -27.05 -7.54 -12.19
N ARG A 767 -26.25 -8.51 -12.66
CA ARG A 767 -26.71 -9.88 -12.90
C ARG A 767 -27.14 -10.56 -11.60
N TYR A 768 -26.37 -10.39 -10.52
CA TYR A 768 -26.75 -10.89 -9.19
C TYR A 768 -28.10 -10.28 -8.75
N ILE A 769 -28.22 -8.95 -8.81
CA ILE A 769 -29.45 -8.23 -8.41
C ILE A 769 -30.63 -8.62 -9.32
N ALA A 770 -30.42 -8.78 -10.62
CA ALA A 770 -31.48 -9.19 -11.55
C ALA A 770 -31.95 -10.63 -11.32
N SER A 771 -31.08 -11.51 -10.80
CA SER A 771 -31.46 -12.90 -10.52
C SER A 771 -32.47 -13.02 -9.38
N SER A 772 -32.39 -12.15 -8.36
CA SER A 772 -33.38 -12.09 -7.28
C SER A 772 -34.73 -11.57 -7.81
N LEU A 773 -34.70 -10.54 -8.67
CA LEU A 773 -35.89 -10.01 -9.36
C LEU A 773 -36.63 -11.06 -10.19
N ILE A 774 -35.91 -11.85 -11.00
CA ILE A 774 -36.52 -12.89 -11.84
C ILE A 774 -37.16 -13.99 -10.98
N THR A 775 -36.61 -14.26 -9.80
CA THR A 775 -37.15 -15.25 -8.86
C THR A 775 -38.43 -14.75 -8.20
N GLN A 776 -38.50 -13.47 -7.82
CA GLN A 776 -39.70 -12.82 -7.27
C GLN A 776 -40.84 -12.69 -8.30
N VAL A 777 -40.55 -12.44 -9.57
CA VAL A 777 -41.57 -12.36 -10.63
C VAL A 777 -42.19 -13.74 -10.95
N LYS A 778 -41.48 -14.85 -10.66
CA LYS A 778 -42.03 -16.21 -10.81
C LYS A 778 -42.96 -16.61 -9.66
N SER A 779 -42.74 -16.12 -8.44
CA SER A 779 -43.59 -16.44 -7.28
C SER A 779 -44.89 -15.61 -7.23
N SER A 780 -44.93 -14.44 -7.87
CA SER A 780 -46.09 -13.53 -7.87
C SER A 780 -47.18 -13.85 -8.91
N ARG A 781 -47.09 -14.96 -9.66
CA ARG A 781 -48.21 -15.47 -10.48
C ARG A 781 -49.31 -16.04 -9.58
N GLY A 782 -50.12 -15.12 -9.04
CA GLY A 782 -51.28 -15.41 -8.22
C GLY A 782 -52.26 -16.40 -8.85
N PHE A 783 -52.73 -17.29 -7.99
CA PHE A 783 -53.85 -18.21 -8.18
C PHE A 783 -55.05 -17.45 -8.78
N ARG A 784 -55.39 -17.71 -10.05
CA ARG A 784 -56.68 -17.27 -10.62
C ARG A 784 -57.73 -18.33 -10.29
N PRO A 785 -58.84 -18.01 -9.60
CA PRO A 785 -59.94 -18.96 -9.47
C PRO A 785 -60.53 -19.23 -10.87
N PRO A 786 -60.87 -20.49 -11.20
CA PRO A 786 -61.42 -20.81 -12.51
C PRO A 786 -62.84 -20.25 -12.67
N SER A 787 -63.13 -19.77 -13.87
CA SER A 787 -64.43 -19.24 -14.30
C SER A 787 -65.60 -20.20 -14.02
N PRO A 788 -66.79 -19.71 -13.58
CA PRO A 788 -67.95 -20.54 -13.21
C PRO A 788 -68.47 -21.45 -14.32
N THR A 789 -68.16 -21.15 -15.59
CA THR A 789 -68.65 -21.90 -16.74
C THR A 789 -68.04 -23.30 -16.86
N LYS A 790 -66.91 -23.58 -16.19
CA LYS A 790 -66.27 -24.91 -16.19
C LYS A 790 -66.79 -25.87 -15.13
N LEU A 791 -67.59 -25.40 -14.16
CA LEU A 791 -68.15 -26.26 -13.12
C LEU A 791 -69.43 -27.00 -13.58
N ILE A 792 -70.16 -26.44 -14.55
CA ILE A 792 -71.43 -27.03 -15.01
C ILE A 792 -71.19 -28.15 -16.04
N SER A 793 -70.08 -28.13 -16.82
CA SER A 793 -69.82 -29.19 -17.81
C SER A 793 -69.40 -30.53 -17.19
N ASN A 794 -68.90 -30.53 -15.95
CA ASN A 794 -68.45 -31.75 -15.27
C ASN A 794 -69.57 -32.49 -14.50
N LEU A 795 -70.75 -31.88 -14.31
CA LEU A 795 -71.84 -32.52 -13.57
C LEU A 795 -72.80 -33.33 -14.46
N LEU A 796 -72.77 -33.13 -15.78
CA LEU A 796 -73.70 -33.76 -16.74
C LEU A 796 -73.06 -34.85 -17.61
N GLY A 797 -71.78 -35.17 -17.39
CA GLY A 797 -71.00 -36.07 -18.25
C GLY A 797 -70.79 -37.51 -17.75
N VAL A 798 -71.40 -37.92 -16.63
CA VAL A 798 -71.17 -39.27 -16.04
C VAL A 798 -72.48 -40.03 -15.88
N VAL A 799 -72.96 -40.62 -16.97
CA VAL A 799 -73.80 -41.84 -16.97
C VAL A 799 -73.48 -42.59 -18.28
N VAL A 800 -73.38 -43.93 -18.21
CA VAL A 800 -73.20 -44.91 -19.32
C VAL A 800 -71.70 -45.15 -19.64
N THR A 801 -71.02 -46.28 -19.42
CA THR A 801 -71.37 -47.71 -19.29
C THR A 801 -70.09 -48.52 -18.99
N MET A 802 -70.17 -49.58 -18.17
CA MET A 802 -69.45 -50.89 -18.26
C MET A 802 -69.93 -51.73 -17.06
N SER A 803 -70.19 -53.04 -17.09
CA SER A 803 -70.15 -54.12 -18.08
C SER A 803 -71.01 -55.27 -17.50
N GLN A 804 -71.65 -56.09 -18.36
CA GLN A 804 -71.81 -57.53 -18.08
C GLN A 804 -71.13 -58.31 -19.21
N HIS A 805 -70.29 -59.24 -18.78
CA HIS A 805 -69.47 -60.24 -19.49
C HIS A 805 -68.17 -59.77 -20.15
#